data_AF-A0A349Q7M2-F1
#
_entry.id   AF-A0A349Q7M2-F1
#
_cell.length_a   1.000
_cell.length_b   1.000
_cell.length_c   1.000
_cell.angle_alpha   90.00
_cell.angle_beta   90.00
_cell.angle_gamma   90.00
#
_symmetry.space_group_name_H-M   'P 1'
#
loop_
_entity.id
_entity.type
_entity.pdbx_description
1 polymer ?
#
loop_
_entity_poly.entity_id
_entity_poly.type
_entity_poly.pdbx_seq_one_letter_code
_entity_poly.pdbx_strand_id
1 'polypeptide(L)'
;MKGLSCKKTIITLLLAALVLTSVFAVFAPSQTAEALKWGGKDSSEFWYYGKDYLDVESAKEVVKTWNLSKVSSPIVIAVIDTGIDAKHELFADDENGVSVLAKNEKGEILGYNSYKGADENGNVDISDASSKHGSAVAGNIAMLIREFGLENCIKIYPIKANTTNTTNTTGDSTFKLASLSRALDWAVDNAKADVVNMSLGLTGGDIESLIKSKQLTQDEANAFEVAVEKVRRNAVVSAAAGNNKTSDQNASDLFYPAAYPGVLSAMNQYKSELYSGSNFGSTYTLCAPGFDIYTSKGYQSSKSVYGTEQGTSMSASFVSFAAALLKLRCEIEGRNVDSVTLAKLVEAIMTKTLKKNDVEYKVLDLNAIVTTDLDGVKIGYEQPKSIEIKHDGKVGEGDYAGMVYMRADNAYELTFYAQINPVGKVDPDVENALEWTVQQIASADDDTPVSEAVSIGKGTSVKYTPTRGGDFIVKAKIPGYSATQSVQIHIEYGIYYVGEVRVTLADDAQKDVAEAPSSATIYTRETTRFALTGVKYLNPDVETKWYVNDEYVASGEVFEFTPKKAGTYYITARYGDNAMVDFQYKFTANVKSAVLRPLDLSFLIIGLVAAVAIIVTVTVFAVRKKKAKMQSDTEQTDSNNAE
;
A
#
# COMPACT_ATOMS: atom_id res chain seq x y z
N MET A 1 -31.26 35.40 91.55
CA MET A 1 -31.78 36.30 90.48
C MET A 1 -30.78 36.29 89.32
N LYS A 2 -31.28 35.95 88.12
CA LYS A 2 -30.78 36.35 86.77
C LYS A 2 -29.30 36.02 86.46
N GLY A 3 -28.94 35.11 85.56
CA GLY A 3 -29.53 34.85 84.25
C GLY A 3 -28.93 35.79 83.20
N LEU A 4 -28.48 35.22 82.08
CA LEU A 4 -27.94 35.82 80.85
C LEU A 4 -26.45 36.23 80.89
N SER A 5 -25.64 36.15 79.83
CA SER A 5 -25.66 35.55 78.49
C SER A 5 -24.68 36.40 77.68
N CYS A 6 -23.48 35.90 77.37
CA CYS A 6 -22.69 36.31 76.20
C CYS A 6 -21.50 35.34 76.10
N LYS A 7 -21.68 34.09 75.65
CA LYS A 7 -21.99 33.62 74.28
C LYS A 7 -21.01 34.14 73.22
N LYS A 8 -20.29 33.16 72.67
CA LYS A 8 -20.01 32.96 71.25
C LYS A 8 -18.98 33.85 70.56
N THR A 9 -18.65 35.07 71.00
CA THR A 9 -17.76 35.92 70.19
C THR A 9 -16.30 35.45 70.16
N ILE A 10 -15.76 34.92 71.28
CA ILE A 10 -14.33 34.55 71.36
C ILE A 10 -14.03 33.23 70.64
N ILE A 11 -14.94 32.25 70.70
CA ILE A 11 -14.79 30.98 69.96
C ILE A 11 -15.06 31.19 68.47
N THR A 12 -15.93 32.12 68.09
CA THR A 12 -16.16 32.47 66.67
C THR A 12 -14.99 33.28 66.09
N LEU A 13 -14.26 34.07 66.90
CA LEU A 13 -13.04 34.78 66.47
C LEU A 13 -11.84 33.83 66.27
N LEU A 14 -11.70 32.80 67.10
CA LEU A 14 -10.67 31.76 66.93
C LEU A 14 -10.97 30.79 65.77
N LEU A 15 -12.25 30.45 65.54
CA LEU A 15 -12.65 29.71 64.33
C LEU A 15 -12.59 30.59 63.07
N ALA A 16 -12.91 31.89 63.14
CA ALA A 16 -12.75 32.78 62.00
C ALA A 16 -11.27 33.00 61.64
N ALA A 17 -10.35 33.05 62.62
CA ALA A 17 -8.91 33.12 62.34
C ALA A 17 -8.34 31.80 61.76
N LEU A 18 -8.91 30.64 62.13
CA LEU A 18 -8.56 29.34 61.50
C LEU A 18 -9.21 29.15 60.12
N VAL A 19 -10.37 29.76 59.87
CA VAL A 19 -11.05 29.71 58.55
C VAL A 19 -10.54 30.81 57.60
N LEU A 20 -9.95 31.91 58.10
CA LEU A 20 -9.24 32.91 57.29
C LEU A 20 -7.79 32.52 56.96
N THR A 21 -7.23 31.53 57.65
CA THR A 21 -5.94 30.91 57.28
C THR A 21 -6.11 29.67 56.40
N SER A 22 -7.35 29.20 56.19
CA SER A 22 -7.69 28.10 55.27
C SER A 22 -8.37 28.55 53.96
N VAL A 23 -8.41 29.86 53.67
CA VAL A 23 -8.88 30.42 52.37
C VAL A 23 -7.75 31.16 51.63
N PHE A 24 -6.51 31.13 52.14
CA PHE A 24 -5.32 31.74 51.52
C PHE A 24 -4.17 30.76 51.22
N ALA A 25 -4.48 29.47 51.07
CA ALA A 25 -3.66 28.52 50.31
C ALA A 25 -4.65 27.88 49.32
N VAL A 26 -4.62 28.15 48.02
CA VAL A 26 -3.51 28.01 47.09
C VAL A 26 -3.68 29.06 45.98
N PHE A 27 -3.10 30.25 46.15
CA PHE A 27 -2.44 30.86 45.01
C PHE A 27 -1.00 30.38 45.11
N ALA A 28 -0.76 29.17 44.60
CA ALA A 28 0.57 28.90 44.08
C ALA A 28 0.84 30.05 43.10
N PRO A 29 1.99 30.76 43.17
CA PRO A 29 2.39 31.54 42.03
C PRO A 29 2.27 30.58 40.84
N SER A 30 1.57 31.00 39.79
CA SER A 30 1.66 30.33 38.49
C SER A 30 3.13 29.97 38.35
N GLN A 31 3.47 28.68 38.33
CA GLN A 31 4.78 28.29 37.87
C GLN A 31 4.84 28.88 36.48
N THR A 32 5.52 30.01 36.33
CA THR A 32 5.91 30.54 35.05
C THR A 32 6.56 29.35 34.39
N ALA A 33 5.91 28.80 33.36
CA ALA A 33 6.42 27.64 32.67
C ALA A 33 7.86 27.99 32.30
N GLU A 34 8.84 27.34 32.93
CA GLU A 34 10.22 27.62 32.58
C GLU A 34 10.36 27.19 31.12
N ALA A 35 10.66 28.16 30.27
CA ALA A 35 10.86 27.92 28.87
C ALA A 35 12.01 26.93 28.68
N LEU A 36 11.85 26.00 27.74
CA LEU A 36 12.86 24.97 27.53
C LEU A 36 14.11 25.61 26.94
N LYS A 37 15.28 25.10 27.37
CA LYS A 37 16.57 25.56 26.87
C LYS A 37 17.14 24.54 25.91
N TRP A 38 17.43 24.98 24.69
CA TRP A 38 17.99 24.16 23.63
C TRP A 38 19.30 24.77 23.16
N GLY A 39 20.40 24.01 23.24
CA GLY A 39 21.72 24.52 22.82
C GLY A 39 22.16 25.81 23.53
N GLY A 40 21.66 26.05 24.74
CA GLY A 40 21.93 27.25 25.53
C GLY A 40 21.04 28.46 25.24
N LYS A 41 20.06 28.35 24.33
CA LYS A 41 19.03 29.38 24.08
C LYS A 41 17.73 29.01 24.74
N ASP A 42 17.08 30.01 25.34
CA ASP A 42 15.76 29.89 25.93
C ASP A 42 14.69 29.99 24.82
N SER A 43 13.71 29.08 24.81
CA SER A 43 12.68 29.06 23.76
C SER A 43 11.78 30.29 23.75
N SER A 44 11.70 31.03 24.85
CA SER A 44 11.01 32.33 24.91
C SER A 44 11.70 33.43 24.09
N GLU A 45 12.99 33.26 23.74
CA GLU A 45 13.73 34.20 22.88
C GLU A 45 13.40 34.02 21.39
N PHE A 46 12.70 32.94 21.01
CA PHE A 46 12.35 32.67 19.63
C PHE A 46 11.22 33.59 19.19
N TRP A 47 11.53 34.52 18.27
CA TRP A 47 10.55 35.49 17.77
C TRP A 47 9.25 34.78 17.33
N TYR A 48 9.38 33.65 16.65
CA TYR A 48 8.27 32.90 16.07
C TYR A 48 7.36 32.22 17.12
N TYR A 49 7.81 32.04 18.36
CA TYR A 49 6.95 31.55 19.46
C TYR A 49 6.10 32.65 20.09
N GLY A 50 6.42 33.92 19.81
CA GLY A 50 5.69 35.07 20.33
C GLY A 50 4.21 35.11 19.92
N LYS A 51 3.43 35.84 20.73
CA LYS A 51 1.97 35.98 20.61
C LYS A 51 1.47 36.46 19.24
N ASP A 52 2.22 37.34 18.60
CA ASP A 52 1.87 37.88 17.28
C ASP A 52 2.11 36.88 16.13
N TYR A 53 2.72 35.74 16.42
CA TYR A 53 3.10 34.70 15.46
C TYR A 53 2.41 33.38 15.82
N LEU A 54 3.16 32.33 16.22
CA LEU A 54 2.59 31.02 16.54
C LEU A 54 1.81 30.99 17.86
N ASP A 55 2.04 31.96 18.76
CA ASP A 55 1.39 32.04 20.08
C ASP A 55 1.52 30.73 20.89
N VAL A 56 2.76 30.23 20.97
CA VAL A 56 3.09 28.93 21.57
C VAL A 56 2.74 28.88 23.05
N GLU A 57 3.03 29.95 23.79
CA GLU A 57 2.75 30.01 25.23
C GLU A 57 1.25 29.84 25.52
N SER A 58 0.38 30.60 24.84
CA SER A 58 -1.07 30.48 25.01
C SER A 58 -1.58 29.10 24.61
N ALA A 59 -1.10 28.57 23.48
CA ALA A 59 -1.49 27.25 23.00
C ALA A 59 -1.12 26.14 24.00
N LYS A 60 0.08 26.21 24.58
CA LYS A 60 0.55 25.26 25.59
C LYS A 60 -0.31 25.25 26.84
N GLU A 61 -0.72 26.42 27.33
CA GLU A 61 -1.58 26.50 28.52
C GLU A 61 -2.92 25.79 28.29
N VAL A 62 -3.47 25.85 27.08
CA VAL A 62 -4.67 25.09 26.71
C VAL A 62 -4.36 23.59 26.66
N VAL A 63 -3.29 23.18 25.99
CA VAL A 63 -2.92 21.76 25.83
C VAL A 63 -2.66 21.07 27.16
N LYS A 64 -2.10 21.77 28.16
CA LYS A 64 -1.94 21.24 29.53
C LYS A 64 -3.25 20.81 30.20
N THR A 65 -4.39 21.35 29.76
CA THR A 65 -5.71 20.98 30.28
C THR A 65 -6.30 19.74 29.61
N TRP A 66 -5.70 19.25 28.52
CA TRP A 66 -6.20 18.11 27.78
C TRP A 66 -5.99 16.80 28.55
N ASN A 67 -6.99 15.91 28.48
CA ASN A 67 -6.83 14.55 28.97
C ASN A 67 -6.15 13.68 27.91
N LEU A 68 -4.82 13.67 27.92
CA LEU A 68 -3.99 12.88 26.99
C LEU A 68 -4.20 11.36 27.13
N SER A 69 -4.76 10.87 28.23
CA SER A 69 -5.03 9.43 28.41
C SER A 69 -6.10 8.88 27.47
N LYS A 70 -6.81 9.75 26.73
CA LYS A 70 -7.79 9.36 25.71
C LYS A 70 -7.16 8.86 24.41
N VAL A 71 -5.87 9.11 24.23
CA VAL A 71 -5.12 8.77 23.03
C VAL A 71 -4.51 7.39 23.23
N SER A 72 -5.03 6.39 22.52
CA SER A 72 -4.58 4.99 22.64
C SER A 72 -3.35 4.67 21.79
N SER A 73 -3.11 5.47 20.77
CA SER A 73 -2.05 5.29 19.78
C SER A 73 -1.51 6.66 19.40
N PRO A 74 -0.19 6.84 19.31
CA PRO A 74 0.38 8.13 19.02
C PRO A 74 0.04 8.58 17.60
N ILE A 75 -0.16 9.88 17.43
CA ILE A 75 -0.21 10.55 16.13
C ILE A 75 1.18 10.49 15.51
N VAL A 76 1.28 10.03 14.26
CA VAL A 76 2.56 9.84 13.58
C VAL A 76 2.78 10.91 12.52
N ILE A 77 3.87 11.65 12.64
CA ILE A 77 4.38 12.56 11.61
C ILE A 77 5.52 11.86 10.87
N ALA A 78 5.27 11.40 9.65
CA ALA A 78 6.32 10.91 8.77
C ALA A 78 7.10 12.09 8.16
N VAL A 79 8.41 12.12 8.35
CA VAL A 79 9.30 13.15 7.78
C VAL A 79 10.07 12.54 6.63
N ILE A 80 9.64 12.84 5.40
CA ILE A 80 10.32 12.39 4.17
C ILE A 80 11.39 13.43 3.82
N ASP A 81 12.65 13.10 4.04
CA ASP A 81 13.76 14.05 3.89
C ASP A 81 15.13 13.34 3.71
N THR A 82 16.25 13.99 4.07
CA THR A 82 17.62 13.45 3.93
C THR A 82 18.01 12.42 5.00
N GLY A 83 17.08 12.06 5.88
CA GLY A 83 17.29 11.18 7.03
C GLY A 83 17.26 11.95 8.36
N ILE A 84 17.77 11.32 9.41
CA ILE A 84 17.88 11.92 10.74
C ILE A 84 19.23 11.60 11.40
N ASP A 85 19.79 12.57 12.11
CA ASP A 85 20.91 12.36 13.01
C ASP A 85 20.42 12.06 14.43
N ALA A 86 19.95 10.83 14.64
CA ALA A 86 19.26 10.40 15.86
C ALA A 86 20.13 10.46 17.15
N LYS A 87 21.43 10.73 17.04
CA LYS A 87 22.31 10.96 18.20
C LYS A 87 22.16 12.36 18.81
N HIS A 88 21.50 13.28 18.11
CA HIS A 88 21.23 14.61 18.61
C HIS A 88 20.27 14.58 19.82
N GLU A 89 20.52 15.38 20.84
CA GLU A 89 19.77 15.34 22.12
C GLU A 89 18.26 15.59 21.97
N LEU A 90 17.85 16.39 20.99
CA LEU A 90 16.43 16.58 20.65
C LEU A 90 15.69 15.25 20.39
N PHE A 91 16.41 14.24 19.88
CA PHE A 91 15.86 12.93 19.54
C PHE A 91 16.15 11.86 20.59
N ALA A 92 16.88 12.20 21.65
CA ALA A 92 17.15 11.28 22.75
C ALA A 92 15.87 10.98 23.53
N ASP A 93 15.84 9.84 24.20
CA ASP A 93 14.76 9.57 25.16
C ASP A 93 14.89 10.52 26.35
N ASP A 94 13.75 10.89 26.94
CA ASP A 94 13.77 11.56 28.23
C ASP A 94 14.21 10.62 29.37
N GLU A 95 14.25 11.14 30.59
CA GLU A 95 14.65 10.38 31.78
C GLU A 95 13.75 9.16 32.09
N ASN A 96 12.53 9.13 31.54
CA ASN A 96 11.56 8.05 31.68
C ASN A 96 11.57 7.08 30.48
N GLY A 97 12.48 7.27 29.51
CA GLY A 97 12.57 6.45 28.31
C GLY A 97 11.57 6.85 27.21
N VAL A 98 10.93 8.03 27.31
CA VAL A 98 9.97 8.51 26.32
C VAL A 98 10.70 9.19 25.16
N SER A 99 10.55 8.61 23.98
CA SER A 99 11.15 9.07 22.72
C SER A 99 10.22 10.01 21.96
N VAL A 100 10.74 11.06 21.31
CA VAL A 100 10.01 11.80 20.26
C VAL A 100 9.94 11.03 18.93
N LEU A 101 10.85 10.07 18.72
CA LEU A 101 10.86 9.20 17.54
C LEU A 101 9.97 7.97 17.77
N ALA A 102 9.32 7.50 16.70
CA ALA A 102 8.63 6.22 16.71
C ALA A 102 9.65 5.09 16.95
N LYS A 103 9.33 4.19 17.88
CA LYS A 103 10.18 3.05 18.26
C LYS A 103 9.36 1.77 18.31
N ASN A 104 10.01 0.64 18.04
CA ASN A 104 9.41 -0.67 18.25
C ASN A 104 9.50 -1.09 19.74
N GLU A 105 8.95 -2.26 20.05
CA GLU A 105 8.95 -2.82 21.43
C GLU A 105 10.35 -3.06 22.01
N LYS A 106 11.39 -3.13 21.15
CA LYS A 106 12.79 -3.28 21.57
C LYS A 106 13.50 -1.94 21.79
N GLY A 107 12.80 -0.82 21.59
CA GLY A 107 13.36 0.52 21.69
C GLY A 107 14.18 0.95 20.46
N GLU A 108 14.12 0.19 19.36
CA GLU A 108 14.79 0.53 18.11
C GLU A 108 13.96 1.56 17.36
N ILE A 109 14.63 2.57 16.77
CA ILE A 109 13.97 3.62 15.99
C ILE A 109 13.36 2.99 14.74
N LEU A 110 12.05 3.18 14.57
CA LEU A 110 11.36 2.84 13.35
C LEU A 110 11.67 3.90 12.29
N GLY A 111 11.94 3.46 11.07
CA GLY A 111 12.30 4.35 9.98
C GLY A 111 12.34 3.62 8.65
N TYR A 112 12.52 4.37 7.56
CA TYR A 112 12.66 3.79 6.23
C TYR A 112 13.70 4.54 5.39
N ASN A 113 14.36 3.83 4.48
CA ASN A 113 15.19 4.43 3.44
C ASN A 113 14.55 4.09 2.10
N SER A 114 13.80 5.04 1.54
CA SER A 114 13.09 4.81 0.29
C SER A 114 14.02 4.80 -0.91
N TYR A 115 15.28 5.22 -0.79
CA TYR A 115 16.24 5.11 -1.89
C TYR A 115 16.87 3.71 -1.95
N LYS A 116 17.47 3.26 -0.85
CA LYS A 116 18.25 2.01 -0.77
C LYS A 116 17.48 0.80 -0.21
N GLY A 117 16.39 1.01 0.52
CA GLY A 117 15.72 -0.05 1.28
C GLY A 117 16.54 -0.50 2.49
N ALA A 118 16.25 -1.73 2.96
CA ALA A 118 17.04 -2.39 3.99
C ALA A 118 18.24 -3.14 3.38
N ASP A 119 19.31 -3.30 4.16
CA ASP A 119 20.45 -4.16 3.78
C ASP A 119 20.11 -5.67 3.90
N GLU A 120 21.06 -6.53 3.55
CA GLU A 120 20.91 -8.01 3.60
C GLU A 120 20.59 -8.54 5.01
N ASN A 121 20.89 -7.77 6.06
CA ASN A 121 20.61 -8.12 7.45
C ASN A 121 19.30 -7.48 7.96
N GLY A 122 18.57 -6.76 7.10
CA GLY A 122 17.35 -6.04 7.45
C GLY A 122 17.58 -4.69 8.12
N ASN A 123 18.82 -4.18 8.16
CA ASN A 123 19.08 -2.85 8.73
C ASN A 123 18.68 -1.75 7.75
N VAL A 124 18.05 -0.70 8.27
CA VAL A 124 17.65 0.47 7.48
C VAL A 124 18.55 1.65 7.83
N ASP A 125 19.29 2.16 6.86
CA ASP A 125 20.07 3.39 7.03
C ASP A 125 19.17 4.62 6.92
N ILE A 126 18.76 5.16 8.07
CA ILE A 126 18.04 6.43 8.17
C ILE A 126 18.94 7.62 8.48
N SER A 127 20.28 7.46 8.42
CA SER A 127 21.20 8.49 8.87
C SER A 127 21.21 9.71 7.94
N ASP A 128 21.33 10.89 8.54
CA ASP A 128 21.52 12.14 7.81
C ASP A 128 22.98 12.56 7.84
N ALA A 129 23.88 11.79 7.23
CA ALA A 129 25.31 12.02 7.37
C ALA A 129 25.81 13.31 6.66
N SER A 130 25.17 13.70 5.56
CA SER A 130 25.69 14.73 4.64
C SER A 130 25.03 16.10 4.83
N SER A 131 23.75 16.22 4.50
CA SER A 131 23.06 17.51 4.37
C SER A 131 22.65 18.11 5.72
N LYS A 132 22.26 17.26 6.68
CA LYS A 132 21.67 17.68 7.97
C LYS A 132 20.29 18.37 7.83
N HIS A 133 19.74 18.45 6.62
CA HIS A 133 18.46 19.09 6.35
C HIS A 133 17.29 18.35 7.03
N GLY A 134 17.19 17.04 6.85
CA GLY A 134 16.16 16.23 7.52
C GLY A 134 16.26 16.28 9.04
N SER A 135 17.48 16.35 9.58
CA SER A 135 17.73 16.55 11.01
C SER A 135 17.24 17.92 11.50
N ALA A 136 17.40 18.97 10.70
CA ALA A 136 16.90 20.31 11.02
C ALA A 136 15.37 20.38 10.98
N VAL A 137 14.75 19.78 9.97
CA VAL A 137 13.28 19.68 9.82
C VAL A 137 12.68 18.88 10.96
N ALA A 138 13.15 17.65 11.20
CA ALA A 138 12.70 16.81 12.31
C ALA A 138 13.02 17.46 13.67
N GLY A 139 14.13 18.18 13.77
CA GLY A 139 14.52 18.91 14.98
C GLY A 139 13.53 19.99 15.35
N ASN A 140 13.00 20.74 14.37
CA ASN A 140 12.00 21.77 14.63
C ASN A 140 10.68 21.16 15.12
N ILE A 141 10.25 20.04 14.52
CA ILE A 141 9.08 19.29 14.97
C ILE A 141 9.31 18.73 16.38
N ALA A 142 10.48 18.15 16.65
CA ALA A 142 10.82 17.60 17.96
C ALA A 142 10.83 18.69 19.04
N MET A 143 11.38 19.87 18.74
CA MET A 143 11.34 21.02 19.66
C MET A 143 9.90 21.37 20.03
N LEU A 144 8.97 21.46 19.07
CA LEU A 144 7.56 21.73 19.35
C LEU A 144 6.89 20.61 20.17
N ILE A 145 7.13 19.33 19.82
CA ILE A 145 6.57 18.20 20.58
C ILE A 145 6.97 18.32 22.06
N ARG A 146 8.24 18.59 22.33
CA ARG A 146 8.77 18.74 23.70
C ARG A 146 8.28 20.01 24.38
N GLU A 147 8.24 21.11 23.65
CA GLU A 147 7.74 22.40 24.14
C GLU A 147 6.29 22.26 24.62
N PHE A 148 5.48 21.41 23.98
CA PHE A 148 4.11 21.10 24.39
C PHE A 148 3.97 19.89 25.35
N GLY A 149 5.03 19.14 25.63
CA GLY A 149 4.99 17.94 26.47
C GLY A 149 4.20 16.78 25.86
N LEU A 150 4.27 16.63 24.54
CA LEU A 150 3.46 15.69 23.75
C LEU A 150 4.23 14.45 23.28
N GLU A 151 5.39 14.16 23.87
CA GLU A 151 6.25 13.04 23.45
C GLU A 151 5.53 11.68 23.51
N ASN A 152 4.55 11.51 24.39
CA ASN A 152 3.73 10.29 24.47
C ASN A 152 2.61 10.22 23.42
N CYS A 153 2.23 11.35 22.83
CA CYS A 153 1.06 11.45 21.95
C CYS A 153 1.41 11.72 20.49
N ILE A 154 2.57 12.31 20.21
CA ILE A 154 3.02 12.63 18.85
C ILE A 154 4.42 12.07 18.65
N LYS A 155 4.62 11.30 17.57
CA LYS A 155 5.90 10.67 17.22
C LYS A 155 6.34 11.07 15.82
N ILE A 156 7.65 11.20 15.64
CA ILE A 156 8.29 11.39 14.33
C ILE A 156 8.70 10.04 13.77
N TYR A 157 8.30 9.74 12.54
CA TYR A 157 8.78 8.60 11.76
C TYR A 157 9.72 9.08 10.63
N PRO A 158 11.04 8.92 10.76
CA PRO A 158 11.98 9.38 9.74
C PRO A 158 11.96 8.48 8.48
N ILE A 159 11.82 9.09 7.30
CA ILE A 159 11.95 8.44 6.00
C ILE A 159 13.04 9.14 5.19
N LYS A 160 14.18 8.48 5.01
CA LYS A 160 15.28 8.96 4.17
C LYS A 160 14.96 8.68 2.70
N ALA A 161 14.85 9.73 1.89
CA ALA A 161 14.48 9.62 0.48
C ALA A 161 15.51 10.19 -0.51
N ASN A 162 16.53 10.88 -0.01
CA ASN A 162 17.54 11.51 -0.85
C ASN A 162 18.55 10.50 -1.40
N THR A 163 19.11 10.82 -2.56
CA THR A 163 20.35 10.21 -3.05
C THR A 163 21.55 10.99 -2.52
N THR A 164 22.68 10.32 -2.31
CA THR A 164 23.95 10.96 -1.97
C THR A 164 24.94 10.64 -3.09
N ASN A 165 25.39 11.65 -3.83
CA ASN A 165 26.43 11.45 -4.83
C ASN A 165 27.77 11.25 -4.10
N THR A 166 28.40 10.08 -4.27
CA THR A 166 29.64 9.71 -3.55
C THR A 166 30.89 10.40 -4.09
N THR A 167 30.76 11.22 -5.14
CA THR A 167 31.88 11.80 -5.90
C THR A 167 32.09 13.29 -5.70
N ASN A 168 31.13 14.03 -5.13
CA ASN A 168 31.26 15.46 -4.86
C ASN A 168 31.30 15.73 -3.36
N THR A 169 32.34 16.44 -2.92
CA THR A 169 32.53 16.92 -1.55
C THR A 169 31.59 18.07 -1.17
N THR A 170 30.77 18.55 -2.11
CA THR A 170 29.57 19.36 -1.85
C THR A 170 28.40 18.38 -1.73
N GLY A 171 27.79 18.28 -0.54
CA GLY A 171 26.72 17.33 -0.22
C GLY A 171 25.41 17.55 -0.99
N ASP A 172 25.44 17.59 -2.32
CA ASP A 172 24.29 17.72 -3.20
C ASP A 172 23.45 16.45 -3.09
N SER A 173 22.48 16.50 -2.18
CA SER A 173 21.43 15.51 -2.03
C SER A 173 20.30 15.85 -2.99
N THR A 174 19.99 14.95 -3.92
CA THR A 174 18.84 15.10 -4.82
C THR A 174 17.72 14.13 -4.43
N PHE A 175 16.47 14.54 -4.66
CA PHE A 175 15.31 13.69 -4.48
C PHE A 175 14.80 13.20 -5.84
N LYS A 176 14.80 11.88 -6.04
CA LYS A 176 14.22 11.26 -7.24
C LYS A 176 12.72 11.03 -7.01
N LEU A 177 11.87 11.34 -7.98
CA LEU A 177 10.42 11.15 -7.84
C LEU A 177 10.07 9.69 -7.50
N ALA A 178 10.68 8.70 -8.15
CA ALA A 178 10.48 7.28 -7.80
C ALA A 178 10.88 6.92 -6.35
N SER A 179 11.83 7.64 -5.75
CA SER A 179 12.20 7.50 -4.33
C SER A 179 11.14 8.14 -3.42
N LEU A 180 10.60 9.29 -3.84
CA LEU A 180 9.54 10.00 -3.13
C LEU A 180 8.20 9.25 -3.19
N SER A 181 7.83 8.65 -4.33
CA SER A 181 6.61 7.81 -4.44
C SER A 181 6.68 6.64 -3.46
N ARG A 182 7.80 5.91 -3.42
CA ARG A 182 8.02 4.83 -2.45
C ARG A 182 8.00 5.31 -0.99
N ALA A 183 8.49 6.52 -0.72
CA ALA A 183 8.43 7.11 0.62
C ALA A 183 6.99 7.44 1.04
N LEU A 184 6.20 8.00 0.12
CA LEU A 184 4.78 8.31 0.31
C LEU A 184 3.97 7.03 0.57
N ASP A 185 4.17 5.99 -0.24
CA ASP A 185 3.55 4.69 -0.03
C ASP A 185 3.92 4.12 1.34
N TRP A 186 5.21 4.15 1.70
CA TRP A 186 5.65 3.66 3.00
C TRP A 186 5.03 4.43 4.17
N ALA A 187 4.91 5.75 4.05
CA ALA A 187 4.36 6.61 5.08
C ALA A 187 2.94 6.17 5.48
N VAL A 188 2.10 5.80 4.51
CA VAL A 188 0.73 5.35 4.77
C VAL A 188 0.65 3.86 5.06
N ASP A 189 1.30 3.04 4.24
CA ASP A 189 1.09 1.59 4.29
C ASP A 189 1.80 0.95 5.48
N ASN A 190 2.95 1.48 5.89
CA ASN A 190 3.81 0.89 6.92
C ASN A 190 3.91 1.78 8.15
N ALA A 191 4.24 3.07 7.98
CA ALA A 191 4.39 3.98 9.11
C ALA A 191 3.05 4.41 9.73
N LYS A 192 1.93 4.19 9.02
CA LYS A 192 0.58 4.62 9.43
C LYS A 192 0.54 6.10 9.82
N ALA A 193 1.21 6.93 9.03
CA ALA A 193 1.32 8.35 9.29
C ALA A 193 -0.04 9.05 9.23
N ASP A 194 -0.31 9.92 10.19
CA ASP A 194 -1.43 10.86 10.17
C ASP A 194 -1.07 12.15 9.42
N VAL A 195 0.22 12.50 9.44
CA VAL A 195 0.79 13.66 8.76
C VAL A 195 2.07 13.27 8.05
N VAL A 196 2.24 13.72 6.82
CA VAL A 196 3.47 13.55 6.04
C VAL A 196 4.07 14.92 5.75
N ASN A 197 5.25 15.17 6.30
CA ASN A 197 6.04 16.37 6.03
C ASN A 197 6.97 16.13 4.83
N MET A 198 6.84 16.95 3.79
CA MET A 198 7.70 16.98 2.61
C MET A 198 8.35 18.36 2.46
N SER A 199 9.45 18.57 3.18
CA SER A 199 10.25 19.80 3.11
C SER A 199 11.21 19.78 1.90
N LEU A 200 10.68 19.40 0.75
CA LEU A 200 11.42 19.11 -0.47
C LEU A 200 10.49 19.25 -1.69
N GLY A 201 11.06 19.26 -2.88
CA GLY A 201 10.27 19.28 -4.10
C GLY A 201 11.08 19.61 -5.35
N LEU A 202 10.37 19.73 -6.47
CA LEU A 202 10.88 20.11 -7.77
C LEU A 202 9.93 21.12 -8.41
N THR A 203 10.45 22.06 -9.20
CA THR A 203 9.58 22.93 -10.00
C THR A 203 8.97 22.15 -11.18
N GLY A 204 7.85 22.61 -11.72
CA GLY A 204 7.29 22.05 -12.96
C GLY A 204 8.28 22.10 -14.12
N GLY A 205 9.09 23.15 -14.21
CA GLY A 205 10.18 23.27 -15.19
C GLY A 205 11.32 22.29 -14.97
N ASP A 206 11.65 21.95 -13.72
CA ASP A 206 12.63 20.89 -13.41
C ASP A 206 12.12 19.53 -13.88
N ILE A 207 10.86 19.20 -13.57
CA ILE A 207 10.22 17.95 -13.99
C ILE A 207 10.22 17.84 -15.52
N GLU A 208 9.77 18.90 -16.22
CA GLU A 208 9.75 18.94 -17.68
C GLU A 208 11.17 18.79 -18.27
N SER A 209 12.17 19.42 -17.66
CA SER A 209 13.57 19.33 -18.09
C SER A 209 14.16 17.94 -17.87
N LEU A 210 13.82 17.29 -16.75
CA LEU A 210 14.23 15.91 -16.46
C LEU A 210 13.60 14.92 -17.43
N ILE A 211 12.33 15.12 -17.82
CA ILE A 211 11.66 14.32 -18.85
C ILE A 211 12.33 14.52 -20.22
N LYS A 212 12.54 15.76 -20.64
CA LYS A 212 13.23 16.07 -21.92
C LYS A 212 14.64 15.49 -21.98
N SER A 213 15.35 15.46 -20.86
CA SER A 213 16.70 14.89 -20.76
C SER A 213 16.72 13.38 -20.50
N LYS A 214 15.57 12.70 -20.46
CA LYS A 214 15.41 11.26 -20.19
C LYS A 214 15.99 10.80 -18.85
N GLN A 215 16.03 11.70 -17.86
CA GLN A 215 16.44 11.41 -16.48
C GLN A 215 15.24 11.08 -15.58
N LEU A 216 14.02 11.32 -16.08
CA LEU A 216 12.74 11.03 -15.47
C LEU A 216 11.79 10.60 -16.60
N THR A 217 10.98 9.56 -16.40
CA THR A 217 9.93 9.22 -17.36
C THR A 217 8.62 9.95 -17.03
N GLN A 218 7.72 10.07 -18.01
CA GLN A 218 6.37 10.58 -17.73
C GLN A 218 5.65 9.70 -16.71
N ASP A 219 5.85 8.38 -16.78
CA ASP A 219 5.27 7.43 -15.83
C ASP A 219 5.77 7.66 -14.40
N GLU A 220 7.06 7.97 -14.21
CA GLU A 220 7.60 8.28 -12.88
C GLU A 220 7.00 9.58 -12.31
N ALA A 221 6.75 10.59 -13.16
CA ALA A 221 6.06 11.81 -12.75
C ALA A 221 4.59 11.55 -12.39
N ASN A 222 3.87 10.78 -13.21
CA ASN A 222 2.49 10.38 -12.96
C ASN A 222 2.38 9.53 -11.68
N ALA A 223 3.30 8.58 -11.48
CA ALA A 223 3.33 7.74 -10.28
C ALA A 223 3.56 8.56 -9.00
N PHE A 224 4.36 9.63 -9.06
CA PHE A 224 4.51 10.55 -7.93
C PHE A 224 3.22 11.29 -7.61
N GLU A 225 2.52 11.79 -8.63
CA GLU A 225 1.22 12.42 -8.44
C GLU A 225 0.16 11.46 -7.87
N VAL A 226 0.13 10.21 -8.35
CA VAL A 226 -0.73 9.14 -7.82
C VAL A 226 -0.39 8.84 -6.37
N ALA A 227 0.89 8.80 -6.00
CA ALA A 227 1.30 8.57 -4.61
C ALA A 227 0.87 9.72 -3.70
N VAL A 228 0.98 10.99 -4.13
CA VAL A 228 0.48 12.14 -3.36
C VAL A 228 -1.04 12.05 -3.19
N GLU A 229 -1.76 11.69 -4.25
CA GLU A 229 -3.21 11.50 -4.23
C GLU A 229 -3.63 10.39 -3.26
N LYS A 230 -2.93 9.26 -3.26
CA LYS A 230 -3.14 8.17 -2.29
C LYS A 230 -2.93 8.66 -0.86
N VAL A 231 -1.82 9.35 -0.61
CA VAL A 231 -1.47 9.77 0.75
C VAL A 231 -2.44 10.80 1.29
N ARG A 232 -2.87 11.80 0.51
CA ARG A 232 -3.78 12.85 1.02
C ARG A 232 -5.14 12.32 1.51
N ARG A 233 -5.51 11.10 1.13
CA ARG A 233 -6.75 10.40 1.55
C ARG A 233 -6.61 9.62 2.85
N ASN A 234 -5.37 9.43 3.29
CA ASN A 234 -5.05 8.66 4.49
C ASN A 234 -4.32 9.50 5.54
N ALA A 235 -3.61 10.56 5.12
CA ALA A 235 -2.80 11.44 5.94
C ALA A 235 -2.87 12.88 5.42
N VAL A 236 -2.60 13.87 6.27
CA VAL A 236 -2.39 15.25 5.81
C VAL A 236 -1.00 15.34 5.19
N VAL A 237 -0.92 15.74 3.92
CA VAL A 237 0.37 16.06 3.29
C VAL A 237 0.67 17.53 3.51
N SER A 238 1.76 17.84 4.21
CA SER A 238 2.28 19.20 4.33
C SER A 238 3.59 19.33 3.57
N ALA A 239 3.73 20.40 2.79
CA ALA A 239 4.89 20.56 1.90
C ALA A 239 5.41 22.00 1.84
N ALA A 240 6.72 22.13 1.62
CA ALA A 240 7.38 23.42 1.45
C ALA A 240 7.03 24.05 0.10
N ALA A 241 6.63 25.33 0.08
CA ALA A 241 6.28 26.02 -1.18
C ALA A 241 7.47 26.24 -2.14
N GLY A 242 8.71 26.00 -1.70
CA GLY A 242 9.93 26.22 -2.49
C GLY A 242 10.56 27.59 -2.25
N ASN A 243 11.83 27.73 -2.63
CA ASN A 243 12.66 28.91 -2.34
C ASN A 243 13.20 29.59 -3.62
N ASN A 244 12.46 29.46 -4.73
CA ASN A 244 12.84 29.95 -6.07
C ASN A 244 12.48 31.43 -6.28
N LYS A 245 11.78 32.05 -5.33
CA LYS A 245 11.31 33.46 -5.36
C LYS A 245 10.28 33.73 -6.45
N THR A 246 9.54 32.69 -6.86
CA THR A 246 8.60 32.75 -7.98
C THR A 246 7.15 32.84 -7.50
N SER A 247 6.30 33.45 -8.32
CA SER A 247 4.84 33.41 -8.15
C SER A 247 4.26 32.15 -8.80
N ASP A 248 3.04 31.77 -8.41
CA ASP A 248 2.29 30.66 -9.00
C ASP A 248 1.67 30.93 -10.39
N GLN A 249 2.03 32.03 -11.04
CA GLN A 249 1.43 32.46 -12.31
C GLN A 249 1.90 31.65 -13.53
N ASN A 250 3.06 30.97 -13.45
CA ASN A 250 3.56 30.10 -14.50
C ASN A 250 3.60 28.65 -14.03
N ALA A 251 3.09 27.72 -14.84
CA ALA A 251 3.09 26.30 -14.51
C ALA A 251 4.51 25.73 -14.28
N SER A 252 5.51 26.23 -15.00
CA SER A 252 6.91 25.83 -14.82
C SER A 252 7.50 26.28 -13.48
N ASP A 253 6.94 27.31 -12.84
CA ASP A 253 7.40 27.85 -11.56
C ASP A 253 6.70 27.20 -10.35
N LEU A 254 5.63 26.42 -10.57
CA LEU A 254 4.93 25.69 -9.52
C LEU A 254 5.84 24.64 -8.90
N PHE A 255 5.84 24.56 -7.56
CA PHE A 255 6.72 23.67 -6.81
C PHE A 255 5.95 22.47 -6.25
N TYR A 256 6.30 21.27 -6.70
CA TYR A 256 5.61 20.03 -6.33
C TYR A 256 6.37 19.25 -5.25
N PRO A 257 5.69 18.70 -4.23
CA PRO A 257 4.23 18.48 -4.18
C PRO A 257 3.40 19.64 -3.63
N ALA A 258 3.99 20.73 -3.15
CA ALA A 258 3.26 21.84 -2.52
C ALA A 258 2.18 22.50 -3.39
N ALA A 259 2.34 22.45 -4.71
CA ALA A 259 1.37 22.97 -5.67
C ALA A 259 0.25 21.98 -6.03
N TYR A 260 0.31 20.73 -5.59
CA TYR A 260 -0.81 19.81 -5.80
C TYR A 260 -2.03 20.24 -4.97
N PRO A 261 -3.24 20.25 -5.56
CA PRO A 261 -4.44 20.58 -4.82
C PRO A 261 -4.66 19.68 -3.60
N GLY A 262 -5.08 20.28 -2.49
CA GLY A 262 -5.31 19.56 -1.22
C GLY A 262 -4.05 19.27 -0.40
N VAL A 263 -2.86 19.63 -0.88
CA VAL A 263 -1.64 19.65 -0.06
C VAL A 263 -1.62 20.92 0.79
N LEU A 264 -1.35 20.76 2.09
CA LEU A 264 -1.26 21.86 3.05
C LEU A 264 0.13 22.51 2.96
N SER A 265 0.29 23.43 2.02
CA SER A 265 1.59 24.00 1.66
C SER A 265 1.94 25.26 2.43
N ALA A 266 3.24 25.38 2.74
CA ALA A 266 3.76 26.41 3.62
C ALA A 266 4.71 27.37 2.89
N MET A 267 4.30 28.64 2.83
CA MET A 267 5.12 29.76 2.43
C MET A 267 5.95 30.28 3.61
N ASN A 268 7.08 30.93 3.31
CA ASN A 268 8.04 31.35 4.32
C ASN A 268 7.74 32.76 4.85
N GLN A 269 7.42 32.84 6.14
CA GLN A 269 7.23 34.08 6.88
C GLN A 269 8.52 34.48 7.60
N TYR A 270 8.81 35.78 7.56
CA TYR A 270 9.73 36.42 8.50
C TYR A 270 9.01 37.60 9.16
N LYS A 271 8.73 37.47 10.47
CA LYS A 271 7.96 38.46 11.23
C LYS A 271 6.62 38.77 10.53
N SER A 272 6.30 40.04 10.28
CA SER A 272 5.03 40.46 9.68
C SER A 272 5.00 40.39 8.14
N GLU A 273 6.03 39.82 7.50
CA GLU A 273 6.18 39.84 6.05
C GLU A 273 6.36 38.42 5.49
N LEU A 274 5.94 38.25 4.23
CA LEU A 274 6.36 37.09 3.45
C LEU A 274 7.83 37.25 3.07
N TYR A 275 8.67 36.31 3.46
CA TYR A 275 10.09 36.34 3.19
C TYR A 275 10.35 36.34 1.67
N SER A 276 11.28 37.20 1.23
CA SER A 276 11.57 37.41 -0.20
C SER A 276 12.14 36.17 -0.90
N GLY A 277 12.71 35.23 -0.13
CA GLY A 277 13.15 33.93 -0.62
C GLY A 277 12.01 32.94 -0.94
N SER A 278 10.80 33.18 -0.46
CA SER A 278 9.66 32.27 -0.62
C SER A 278 9.09 32.30 -2.04
N ASN A 279 8.70 31.14 -2.56
CA ASN A 279 7.64 31.08 -3.56
C ASN A 279 6.30 31.51 -2.94
N PHE A 280 5.36 31.97 -3.77
CA PHE A 280 4.11 32.56 -3.30
C PHE A 280 2.98 32.50 -4.33
N GLY A 281 1.74 32.66 -3.88
CA GLY A 281 0.56 32.63 -4.74
C GLY A 281 -0.63 31.93 -4.09
N SER A 282 -1.81 32.00 -4.70
CA SER A 282 -3.03 31.37 -4.16
C SER A 282 -3.02 29.85 -4.27
N THR A 283 -2.09 29.29 -5.04
CA THR A 283 -1.83 27.85 -5.08
C THR A 283 -1.25 27.32 -3.76
N TYR A 284 -0.56 28.17 -2.97
CA TYR A 284 0.02 27.77 -1.69
C TYR A 284 -0.88 28.16 -0.52
N THR A 285 -1.00 27.28 0.48
CA THR A 285 -2.10 27.34 1.47
C THR A 285 -1.95 28.47 2.49
N LEU A 286 -0.82 28.56 3.18
CA LEU A 286 -0.61 29.55 4.24
C LEU A 286 0.87 29.85 4.47
N CYS A 287 1.14 30.92 5.21
CA CYS A 287 2.46 31.33 5.65
C CYS A 287 2.76 30.76 7.05
N ALA A 288 3.98 30.28 7.27
CA ALA A 288 4.47 29.93 8.60
C ALA A 288 5.93 30.37 8.76
N PRO A 289 6.42 30.57 10.01
CA PRO A 289 7.79 30.99 10.25
C PRO A 289 8.81 30.09 9.54
N GLY A 290 9.68 30.70 8.73
CA GLY A 290 10.69 29.96 7.98
C GLY A 290 12.01 30.69 7.83
N PHE A 291 12.21 31.80 8.56
CA PHE A 291 13.47 32.54 8.56
C PHE A 291 13.93 32.78 10.00
N ASP A 292 15.22 32.63 10.22
CA ASP A 292 15.85 32.67 11.54
C ASP A 292 15.27 31.62 12.51
N ILE A 293 15.09 30.39 12.03
CA ILE A 293 14.51 29.28 12.81
C ILE A 293 15.62 28.49 13.48
N TYR A 294 15.61 28.41 14.80
CA TYR A 294 16.64 27.73 15.57
C TYR A 294 16.29 26.25 15.72
N THR A 295 17.19 25.35 15.27
CA THR A 295 16.95 23.90 15.26
C THR A 295 18.27 23.12 15.26
N SER A 296 18.19 21.79 15.17
CA SER A 296 19.32 20.87 15.00
C SER A 296 20.12 21.16 13.73
N LYS A 297 21.45 21.07 13.85
CA LYS A 297 22.43 21.00 12.75
C LYS A 297 23.15 19.65 12.76
N GLY A 298 22.56 18.65 13.42
CA GLY A 298 23.09 17.30 13.57
C GLY A 298 24.07 17.12 14.73
N TYR A 299 24.57 15.90 14.87
CA TYR A 299 25.50 15.49 15.91
C TYR A 299 26.92 15.43 15.32
N GLN A 300 27.81 16.27 15.84
CA GLN A 300 29.17 16.42 15.30
C GLN A 300 30.17 16.57 16.44
N SER A 301 31.37 16.00 16.28
CA SER A 301 32.44 16.09 17.28
C SER A 301 31.98 15.72 18.70
N SER A 302 31.20 14.63 18.79
CA SER A 302 30.63 14.08 20.03
C SER A 302 29.71 15.03 20.81
N LYS A 303 29.00 15.93 20.12
CA LYS A 303 28.00 16.81 20.73
C LYS A 303 26.84 17.13 19.77
N SER A 304 25.69 17.45 20.34
CA SER A 304 24.57 18.08 19.65
C SER A 304 24.97 19.46 19.16
N VAL A 305 24.68 19.79 17.90
CA VAL A 305 24.92 21.11 17.32
C VAL A 305 23.60 21.74 16.96
N TYR A 306 23.39 22.96 17.41
CA TYR A 306 22.24 23.77 17.05
C TYR A 306 22.65 24.94 16.18
N GLY A 307 21.71 25.46 15.42
CA GLY A 307 21.91 26.67 14.63
C GLY A 307 20.63 27.19 14.01
N THR A 308 20.76 28.33 13.35
CA THR A 308 19.67 28.93 12.61
C THR A 308 19.56 28.33 11.20
N GLU A 309 18.33 28.11 10.76
CA GLU A 309 17.94 27.68 9.43
C GLU A 309 16.98 28.67 8.78
N GLN A 310 16.89 28.60 7.46
CA GLN A 310 15.96 29.39 6.66
C GLN A 310 15.42 28.58 5.47
N GLY A 311 14.16 28.77 5.14
CA GLY A 311 13.49 28.17 3.99
C GLY A 311 12.05 27.78 4.29
N THR A 312 11.26 27.61 3.24
CA THR A 312 9.91 27.03 3.33
C THR A 312 9.90 25.63 3.93
N SER A 313 11.04 24.92 3.93
CA SER A 313 11.26 23.68 4.67
C SER A 313 10.90 23.78 6.15
N MET A 314 11.25 24.89 6.80
CA MET A 314 10.97 25.09 8.23
C MET A 314 9.52 25.51 8.43
N SER A 315 8.96 26.32 7.53
CA SER A 315 7.54 26.63 7.49
C SER A 315 6.67 25.36 7.43
N ALA A 316 7.00 24.42 6.54
CA ALA A 316 6.29 23.15 6.39
C ALA A 316 6.32 22.29 7.67
N SER A 317 7.43 22.33 8.42
CA SER A 317 7.54 21.59 9.68
C SER A 317 6.62 22.15 10.78
N PHE A 318 6.43 23.47 10.88
CA PHE A 318 5.44 24.06 11.79
C PHE A 318 4.01 23.69 11.40
N VAL A 319 3.72 23.70 10.09
CA VAL A 319 2.41 23.33 9.56
C VAL A 319 2.11 21.84 9.80
N SER A 320 3.12 20.98 9.66
CA SER A 320 3.02 19.55 9.99
C SER A 320 2.70 19.33 11.46
N PHE A 321 3.37 20.05 12.37
CA PHE A 321 3.06 20.00 13.79
C PHE A 321 1.64 20.49 14.09
N ALA A 322 1.20 21.58 13.44
CA ALA A 322 -0.15 22.11 13.61
C ALA A 322 -1.24 21.10 13.17
N ALA A 323 -1.03 20.40 12.05
CA ALA A 323 -1.92 19.35 11.60
C ALA A 323 -1.98 18.17 12.59
N ALA A 324 -0.82 17.76 13.12
CA ALA A 324 -0.75 16.70 14.14
C ALA A 324 -1.41 17.13 15.46
N LEU A 325 -1.24 18.39 15.86
CA LEU A 325 -1.87 18.96 17.05
C LEU A 325 -3.40 19.01 16.91
N LEU A 326 -3.91 19.37 15.73
CA LEU A 326 -5.34 19.34 15.46
C LEU A 326 -5.88 17.91 15.42
N LYS A 327 -5.15 16.97 14.82
CA LYS A 327 -5.51 15.54 14.83
C LYS A 327 -5.63 15.01 16.26
N LEU A 328 -4.62 15.30 17.09
CA LEU A 328 -4.59 14.95 18.51
C LEU A 328 -5.80 15.53 19.25
N ARG A 329 -6.11 16.81 19.03
CA ARG A 329 -7.30 17.47 19.60
C ARG A 329 -8.58 16.74 19.22
N CYS A 330 -8.75 16.41 17.93
CA CYS A 330 -9.93 15.69 17.45
C CYS A 330 -10.10 14.34 18.15
N GLU A 331 -9.02 13.57 18.36
CA GLU A 331 -9.11 12.30 19.09
C GLU A 331 -9.52 12.48 20.56
N ILE A 332 -8.95 13.47 21.25
CA ILE A 332 -9.27 13.78 22.65
C ILE A 332 -10.74 14.24 22.80
N GLU A 333 -11.26 14.94 21.79
CA GLU A 333 -12.65 15.39 21.72
C GLU A 333 -13.60 14.30 21.18
N GLY A 334 -13.09 13.15 20.73
CA GLY A 334 -13.89 12.06 20.17
C GLY A 334 -14.48 12.35 18.79
N ARG A 335 -13.85 13.26 18.02
CA ARG A 335 -14.25 13.63 16.66
C ARG A 335 -13.60 12.71 15.65
N ASN A 336 -14.41 12.11 14.77
CA ASN A 336 -13.91 11.38 13.61
C ASN A 336 -13.79 12.35 12.42
N VAL A 337 -12.56 12.69 12.06
CA VAL A 337 -12.26 13.64 10.98
C VAL A 337 -11.26 12.98 10.04
N ASP A 338 -11.61 12.88 8.76
CA ASP A 338 -10.72 12.39 7.71
C ASP A 338 -9.59 13.38 7.41
N SER A 339 -8.52 12.93 6.75
CA SER A 339 -7.34 13.75 6.47
C SER A 339 -7.62 14.96 5.57
N VAL A 340 -8.57 14.86 4.64
CA VAL A 340 -8.94 15.96 3.73
C VAL A 340 -9.65 17.06 4.53
N THR A 341 -10.62 16.68 5.36
CA THR A 341 -11.32 17.61 6.24
C THR A 341 -10.37 18.22 7.26
N LEU A 342 -9.45 17.43 7.83
CA LEU A 342 -8.45 17.92 8.78
C LEU A 342 -7.54 18.99 8.16
N ALA A 343 -7.03 18.77 6.95
CA ALA A 343 -6.20 19.75 6.23
C ALA A 343 -6.94 21.07 6.00
N LYS A 344 -8.23 21.02 5.62
CA LYS A 344 -9.06 22.22 5.45
C LYS A 344 -9.30 22.95 6.75
N LEU A 345 -9.54 22.22 7.84
CA LEU A 345 -9.73 22.84 9.15
C LEU A 345 -8.50 23.63 9.56
N VAL A 346 -7.29 23.09 9.37
CA VAL A 346 -6.05 23.84 9.63
C VAL A 346 -6.05 25.17 8.87
N GLU A 347 -6.39 25.17 7.59
CA GLU A 347 -6.45 26.41 6.79
C GLU A 347 -7.59 27.35 7.23
N ALA A 348 -8.78 26.81 7.54
CA ALA A 348 -9.98 27.59 7.84
C ALA A 348 -9.92 28.25 9.24
N ILE A 349 -9.16 27.66 10.17
CA ILE A 349 -8.95 28.19 11.52
C ILE A 349 -8.07 29.45 11.51
N MET A 350 -7.20 29.61 10.50
CA MET A 350 -6.25 30.73 10.48
C MET A 350 -6.95 32.06 10.24
N THR A 351 -6.86 32.95 11.22
CA THR A 351 -7.44 34.31 11.17
C THR A 351 -6.38 35.40 10.99
N LYS A 352 -5.15 35.15 11.44
CA LYS A 352 -4.01 36.05 11.22
C LYS A 352 -3.64 36.06 9.74
N THR A 353 -3.29 37.23 9.22
CA THR A 353 -2.83 37.40 7.83
C THR A 353 -1.58 38.27 7.75
N LEU A 354 -0.82 38.10 6.66
CA LEU A 354 0.23 39.02 6.23
C LEU A 354 0.00 39.43 4.77
N LYS A 355 0.65 40.51 4.32
CA LYS A 355 0.49 41.03 2.96
C LYS A 355 1.75 40.89 2.12
N LYS A 356 1.57 40.60 0.83
CA LYS A 356 2.57 40.81 -0.23
C LYS A 356 1.87 41.23 -1.52
N ASN A 357 2.29 42.36 -2.10
CA ASN A 357 1.73 42.90 -3.35
C ASN A 357 0.19 42.99 -3.33
N ASP A 358 -0.38 43.55 -2.26
CA ASP A 358 -1.84 43.67 -2.02
C ASP A 358 -2.62 42.35 -1.87
N VAL A 359 -1.94 41.20 -1.91
CA VAL A 359 -2.52 39.89 -1.61
C VAL A 359 -2.34 39.58 -0.13
N GLU A 360 -3.44 39.20 0.54
CA GLU A 360 -3.42 38.71 1.92
C GLU A 360 -3.24 37.20 1.95
N TYR A 361 -2.30 36.75 2.77
CA TYR A 361 -2.02 35.34 3.01
C TYR A 361 -2.29 35.01 4.46
N LYS A 362 -2.99 33.89 4.70
CA LYS A 362 -3.19 33.34 6.04
C LYS A 362 -1.85 33.01 6.70
N VAL A 363 -1.77 33.18 8.01
CA VAL A 363 -0.57 32.92 8.81
C VAL A 363 -0.90 31.86 9.86
N LEU A 364 0.02 30.92 10.06
CA LEU A 364 -0.10 29.86 11.05
C LEU A 364 -0.17 30.44 12.48
N ASP A 365 -1.15 29.97 13.25
CA ASP A 365 -1.37 30.30 14.65
C ASP A 365 -1.72 29.02 15.43
N LEU A 366 -0.82 28.56 16.31
CA LEU A 366 -1.04 27.33 17.07
C LEU A 366 -2.07 27.53 18.18
N ASN A 367 -2.25 28.74 18.69
CA ASN A 367 -3.28 29.02 19.68
C ASN A 367 -4.67 28.87 19.03
N ALA A 368 -4.84 29.38 17.81
CA ALA A 368 -6.09 29.20 17.07
C ALA A 368 -6.45 27.72 16.86
N ILE A 369 -5.46 26.85 16.61
CA ILE A 369 -5.66 25.39 16.48
C ILE A 369 -6.31 24.78 17.73
N VAL A 370 -5.94 25.24 18.93
CA VAL A 370 -6.39 24.65 20.18
C VAL A 370 -7.58 25.36 20.82
N THR A 371 -7.85 26.63 20.45
CA THR A 371 -8.96 27.40 21.03
C THR A 371 -10.18 27.55 20.15
N THR A 372 -10.05 27.40 18.83
CA THR A 372 -11.18 27.65 17.91
C THR A 372 -12.28 26.63 18.12
N ASP A 373 -13.53 27.10 18.15
CA ASP A 373 -14.72 26.24 18.14
C ASP A 373 -14.85 25.57 16.76
N LEU A 374 -14.54 24.28 16.70
CA LEU A 374 -14.51 23.51 15.46
C LEU A 374 -15.91 23.36 14.84
N ASP A 375 -16.98 23.40 15.64
CA ASP A 375 -18.35 23.29 15.14
C ASP A 375 -18.82 24.56 14.42
N GLY A 376 -18.19 25.71 14.71
CA GLY A 376 -18.44 26.99 14.06
C GLY A 376 -17.63 27.22 12.78
N VAL A 377 -16.64 26.38 12.47
CA VAL A 377 -15.75 26.57 11.31
C VAL A 377 -16.47 26.21 10.02
N LYS A 378 -16.61 27.20 9.12
CA LYS A 378 -17.23 27.00 7.80
C LYS A 378 -16.19 26.62 6.77
N ILE A 379 -16.20 25.36 6.34
CA ILE A 379 -15.33 24.83 5.29
C ILE A 379 -15.76 25.29 3.88
N GLY A 380 -17.03 25.66 3.69
CA GLY A 380 -17.53 26.24 2.44
C GLY A 380 -17.57 25.24 1.29
N TYR A 381 -18.27 24.12 1.47
CA TYR A 381 -18.38 23.09 0.43
C TYR A 381 -19.04 23.62 -0.86
N GLU A 382 -18.51 23.22 -1.99
CA GLU A 382 -18.95 23.49 -3.36
C GLU A 382 -19.49 22.20 -4.01
N GLN A 383 -20.31 22.35 -5.06
CA GLN A 383 -20.77 21.22 -5.86
C GLN A 383 -19.62 20.63 -6.70
N PRO A 384 -19.59 19.30 -6.92
CA PRO A 384 -18.58 18.67 -7.76
C PRO A 384 -18.74 19.11 -9.23
N LYS A 385 -17.63 19.57 -9.82
CA LYS A 385 -17.55 20.11 -11.18
C LYS A 385 -17.01 19.08 -12.18
N SER A 386 -15.97 18.34 -11.78
CA SER A 386 -15.35 17.29 -12.59
C SER A 386 -14.70 16.22 -11.73
N ILE A 387 -14.40 15.08 -12.34
CA ILE A 387 -13.62 13.98 -11.75
C ILE A 387 -12.38 13.80 -12.61
N GLU A 388 -11.25 13.58 -11.98
CA GLU A 388 -10.03 13.09 -12.62
C GLU A 388 -9.67 11.74 -12.00
N ILE A 389 -9.36 10.74 -12.83
CA ILE A 389 -9.02 9.39 -12.37
C ILE A 389 -7.50 9.24 -12.42
N LYS A 390 -6.91 8.94 -11.27
CA LYS A 390 -5.50 8.60 -11.09
C LYS A 390 -5.39 7.10 -10.77
N HIS A 391 -4.32 6.43 -11.20
CA HIS A 391 -4.17 4.99 -10.97
C HIS A 391 -2.70 4.57 -10.82
N ASP A 392 -2.49 3.43 -10.15
CA ASP A 392 -1.17 2.77 -10.02
C ASP A 392 -0.86 1.78 -11.17
N GLY A 393 -1.78 1.67 -12.14
CA GLY A 393 -1.60 0.88 -13.36
C GLY A 393 -0.50 1.40 -14.28
N LYS A 394 0.18 0.49 -15.00
CA LYS A 394 1.15 0.84 -16.04
C LYS A 394 0.42 1.43 -17.23
N VAL A 395 0.91 2.56 -17.75
CA VAL A 395 0.36 3.17 -18.97
C VAL A 395 0.90 2.43 -20.19
N GLY A 396 0.02 2.15 -21.16
CA GLY A 396 0.38 1.52 -22.43
C GLY A 396 1.22 2.42 -23.34
N GLU A 397 1.83 1.80 -24.36
CA GLU A 397 2.58 2.48 -25.42
C GLU A 397 1.94 2.18 -26.79
N GLY A 398 2.32 2.94 -27.82
CA GLY A 398 1.82 2.74 -29.18
C GLY A 398 0.31 2.92 -29.26
N ASP A 399 -0.38 1.91 -29.78
CA ASP A 399 -1.84 1.91 -29.97
C ASP A 399 -2.62 1.93 -28.64
N TYR A 400 -1.97 1.65 -27.51
CA TYR A 400 -2.57 1.64 -26.17
C TYR A 400 -2.13 2.84 -25.31
N ALA A 401 -1.53 3.86 -25.93
CA ALA A 401 -1.07 5.05 -25.22
C ALA A 401 -2.22 5.74 -24.46
N GLY A 402 -2.02 6.00 -23.18
CA GLY A 402 -3.03 6.61 -22.30
C GLY A 402 -4.01 5.63 -21.65
N MET A 403 -3.92 4.33 -21.97
CA MET A 403 -4.69 3.27 -21.33
C MET A 403 -3.88 2.60 -20.22
N VAL A 404 -4.55 1.99 -19.24
CA VAL A 404 -3.88 1.04 -18.35
C VAL A 404 -3.60 -0.24 -19.15
N TYR A 405 -2.35 -0.65 -19.27
CA TYR A 405 -1.95 -1.84 -20.01
C TYR A 405 -1.38 -2.90 -19.07
N MET A 406 -1.84 -4.14 -19.22
CA MET A 406 -1.22 -5.31 -18.60
C MET A 406 -1.45 -6.57 -19.43
N ARG A 407 -0.68 -7.63 -19.15
CA ARG A 407 -0.94 -8.94 -19.74
C ARG A 407 -1.81 -9.78 -18.82
N ALA A 408 -2.71 -10.58 -19.37
CA ALA A 408 -3.61 -11.44 -18.63
C ALA A 408 -2.88 -12.49 -17.79
N ASP A 409 -1.70 -12.95 -18.24
CA ASP A 409 -0.84 -13.90 -17.54
C ASP A 409 -0.12 -13.33 -16.32
N ASN A 410 -0.11 -12.01 -16.19
CA ASN A 410 0.50 -11.24 -15.11
C ASN A 410 -0.45 -10.12 -14.65
N ALA A 411 -1.75 -10.39 -14.66
CA ALA A 411 -2.74 -9.43 -14.18
C ALA A 411 -2.56 -9.18 -12.69
N TYR A 412 -2.68 -7.92 -12.27
CA TYR A 412 -2.48 -7.48 -10.90
C TYR A 412 -3.62 -6.57 -10.44
N GLU A 413 -3.77 -6.42 -9.14
CA GLU A 413 -4.76 -5.53 -8.54
C GLU A 413 -4.39 -4.08 -8.85
N LEU A 414 -5.32 -3.34 -9.46
CA LEU A 414 -5.22 -1.91 -9.72
C LEU A 414 -5.95 -1.13 -8.62
N THR A 415 -5.38 0.00 -8.23
CA THR A 415 -6.08 0.99 -7.41
C THR A 415 -6.36 2.23 -8.23
N PHE A 416 -7.64 2.60 -8.32
CA PHE A 416 -8.10 3.85 -8.91
C PHE A 416 -8.42 4.86 -7.82
N TYR A 417 -8.08 6.12 -8.05
CA TYR A 417 -8.36 7.27 -7.18
C TYR A 417 -9.14 8.31 -7.98
N ALA A 418 -10.26 8.79 -7.44
CA ALA A 418 -11.05 9.86 -8.04
C ALA A 418 -10.75 11.19 -7.35
N GLN A 419 -9.98 12.05 -8.01
CA GLN A 419 -9.80 13.45 -7.61
C GLN A 419 -11.03 14.25 -8.05
N ILE A 420 -11.82 14.72 -7.09
CA ILE A 420 -13.07 15.44 -7.35
C ILE A 420 -12.80 16.94 -7.24
N ASN A 421 -13.13 17.68 -8.30
CA ASN A 421 -12.89 19.11 -8.37
C ASN A 421 -14.12 19.93 -7.96
N PRO A 422 -13.96 21.05 -7.23
CA PRO A 422 -12.68 21.58 -6.74
C PRO A 422 -12.13 20.73 -5.60
N VAL A 423 -10.85 20.34 -5.69
CA VAL A 423 -10.20 19.44 -4.73
C VAL A 423 -10.27 20.02 -3.34
N GLY A 424 -10.70 19.21 -2.38
CA GLY A 424 -10.84 19.68 -1.02
C GLY A 424 -11.89 20.79 -0.90
N LYS A 425 -12.89 20.86 -1.78
CA LYS A 425 -14.06 21.72 -1.60
C LYS A 425 -15.38 20.99 -1.80
N VAL A 426 -15.37 19.74 -2.25
CA VAL A 426 -16.58 18.93 -2.24
C VAL A 426 -16.80 18.34 -0.84
N ASP A 427 -18.07 18.20 -0.48
CA ASP A 427 -18.49 17.55 0.76
C ASP A 427 -18.04 16.08 0.76
N PRO A 428 -17.32 15.59 1.78
CA PRO A 428 -16.87 14.20 1.86
C PRO A 428 -18.00 13.19 1.70
N ASP A 429 -19.24 13.47 2.14
CA ASP A 429 -20.37 12.56 1.95
C ASP A 429 -20.76 12.45 0.47
N VAL A 430 -20.66 13.55 -0.28
CA VAL A 430 -20.85 13.57 -1.74
C VAL A 430 -19.69 12.85 -2.44
N GLU A 431 -18.46 13.05 -1.99
CA GLU A 431 -17.29 12.33 -2.50
C GLU A 431 -17.40 10.81 -2.25
N ASN A 432 -17.88 10.42 -1.06
CA ASN A 432 -18.05 9.03 -0.65
C ASN A 432 -19.22 8.33 -1.37
N ALA A 433 -20.18 9.09 -1.89
CA ALA A 433 -21.27 8.59 -2.71
C ALA A 433 -20.84 8.22 -4.13
N LEU A 434 -19.61 8.57 -4.55
CA LEU A 434 -19.08 8.22 -5.87
C LEU A 434 -19.16 6.70 -6.11
N GLU A 435 -19.64 6.32 -7.29
CA GLU A 435 -19.81 4.94 -7.71
C GLU A 435 -18.81 4.60 -8.82
N TRP A 436 -18.23 3.41 -8.72
CA TRP A 436 -17.33 2.85 -9.70
C TRP A 436 -17.97 1.67 -10.42
N THR A 437 -17.86 1.66 -11.74
CA THR A 437 -18.28 0.53 -12.57
C THR A 437 -17.19 0.14 -13.57
N VAL A 438 -17.09 -1.13 -13.88
CA VAL A 438 -16.28 -1.65 -14.99
C VAL A 438 -17.18 -2.27 -16.04
N GLN A 439 -16.86 -2.07 -17.31
CA GLN A 439 -17.61 -2.63 -18.44
C GLN A 439 -16.64 -3.02 -19.56
N GLN A 440 -16.79 -4.22 -20.11
CA GLN A 440 -16.04 -4.65 -21.28
C GLN A 440 -16.58 -3.95 -22.54
N ILE A 441 -15.66 -3.48 -23.38
CA ILE A 441 -15.93 -2.83 -24.68
C ILE A 441 -15.44 -3.69 -25.84
N ALA A 442 -15.88 -3.38 -27.06
CA ALA A 442 -15.57 -4.15 -28.25
C ALA A 442 -14.08 -4.12 -28.58
N SER A 443 -13.44 -2.94 -28.50
CA SER A 443 -11.99 -2.78 -28.58
C SER A 443 -11.55 -1.43 -28.03
N ALA A 444 -10.23 -1.23 -27.88
CA ALA A 444 -9.62 0.07 -27.56
C ALA A 444 -10.10 1.26 -28.42
N ASP A 445 -10.41 1.02 -29.71
CA ASP A 445 -10.89 2.03 -30.67
C ASP A 445 -12.43 2.08 -30.78
N ASP A 446 -13.14 1.10 -30.21
CA ASP A 446 -14.60 0.97 -30.24
C ASP A 446 -15.14 0.72 -28.83
N ASP A 447 -15.51 1.81 -28.18
CA ASP A 447 -16.11 1.86 -26.84
C ASP A 447 -17.51 1.23 -26.76
N THR A 448 -18.01 0.58 -27.82
CA THR A 448 -19.29 -0.13 -27.81
C THR A 448 -19.28 -1.22 -26.73
N PRO A 449 -20.20 -1.16 -25.74
CA PRO A 449 -20.24 -2.18 -24.70
C PRO A 449 -20.60 -3.56 -25.22
N VAL A 450 -19.86 -4.57 -24.78
CA VAL A 450 -20.13 -6.00 -25.08
C VAL A 450 -20.55 -6.80 -23.84
N SER A 451 -20.68 -6.13 -22.70
CA SER A 451 -21.11 -6.69 -21.42
C SER A 451 -21.96 -5.70 -20.63
N GLU A 452 -22.67 -6.17 -19.61
CA GLU A 452 -23.30 -5.30 -18.63
C GLU A 452 -22.25 -4.64 -17.73
N ALA A 453 -22.48 -3.39 -17.34
CA ALA A 453 -21.59 -2.70 -16.40
C ALA A 453 -21.72 -3.32 -14.99
N VAL A 454 -20.58 -3.69 -14.42
CA VAL A 454 -20.49 -4.30 -13.08
C VAL A 454 -20.02 -3.25 -12.08
N SER A 455 -20.71 -3.11 -10.95
CA SER A 455 -20.25 -2.24 -9.86
C SER A 455 -19.04 -2.87 -9.17
N ILE A 456 -17.96 -2.09 -9.04
CA ILE A 456 -16.71 -2.52 -8.41
C ILE A 456 -16.46 -1.84 -7.05
N GLY A 457 -17.28 -0.86 -6.68
CA GLY A 457 -17.19 -0.22 -5.37
C GLY A 457 -17.77 1.18 -5.31
N LYS A 458 -17.60 1.82 -4.15
CA LYS A 458 -17.98 3.21 -3.87
C LYS A 458 -16.85 3.97 -3.18
N GLY A 459 -16.95 5.28 -3.17
CA GLY A 459 -16.02 6.20 -2.53
C GLY A 459 -14.94 6.70 -3.48
N THR A 460 -14.00 7.48 -2.94
CA THR A 460 -12.97 8.17 -3.74
C THR A 460 -11.82 7.29 -4.19
N SER A 461 -11.84 6.00 -3.85
CA SER A 461 -10.90 5.00 -4.35
C SER A 461 -11.54 3.63 -4.48
N VAL A 462 -11.09 2.83 -5.44
CA VAL A 462 -11.53 1.45 -5.61
C VAL A 462 -10.37 0.57 -6.07
N LYS A 463 -10.38 -0.68 -5.63
CA LYS A 463 -9.47 -1.72 -6.11
C LYS A 463 -10.16 -2.61 -7.12
N TYR A 464 -9.47 -2.96 -8.20
CA TYR A 464 -9.99 -3.83 -9.24
C TYR A 464 -8.91 -4.78 -9.73
N THR A 465 -9.18 -6.07 -9.62
CA THR A 465 -8.33 -7.13 -10.19
C THR A 465 -9.03 -7.70 -11.41
N PRO A 466 -8.46 -7.53 -12.61
CA PRO A 466 -9.07 -8.09 -13.80
C PRO A 466 -9.08 -9.62 -13.79
N THR A 467 -10.15 -10.20 -14.31
CA THR A 467 -10.33 -11.67 -14.33
C THR A 467 -10.14 -12.29 -15.71
N ARG A 468 -10.03 -11.48 -16.77
CA ARG A 468 -9.84 -11.92 -18.15
C ARG A 468 -9.18 -10.83 -19.00
N GLY A 469 -8.62 -11.22 -20.14
CA GLY A 469 -8.14 -10.29 -21.15
C GLY A 469 -9.27 -9.59 -21.92
N GLY A 470 -8.91 -8.52 -22.64
CA GLY A 470 -9.81 -7.68 -23.39
C GLY A 470 -9.70 -6.20 -23.02
N ASP A 471 -10.57 -5.39 -23.61
CA ASP A 471 -10.65 -3.95 -23.37
C ASP A 471 -11.81 -3.62 -22.44
N PHE A 472 -11.56 -2.73 -21.47
CA PHE A 472 -12.51 -2.35 -20.45
C PHE A 472 -12.53 -0.84 -20.24
N ILE A 473 -13.71 -0.32 -19.88
CA ILE A 473 -13.87 1.02 -19.34
C ILE A 473 -14.14 0.91 -17.85
N VAL A 474 -13.29 1.55 -17.04
CA VAL A 474 -13.60 1.86 -15.65
C VAL A 474 -14.14 3.28 -15.58
N LYS A 475 -15.33 3.43 -15.01
CA LYS A 475 -16.06 4.69 -14.93
C LYS A 475 -16.30 5.08 -13.48
N ALA A 476 -15.98 6.33 -13.17
CA ALA A 476 -16.33 7.02 -11.94
C ALA A 476 -17.51 7.95 -12.19
N LYS A 477 -18.50 7.95 -11.30
CA LYS A 477 -19.66 8.85 -11.36
C LYS A 477 -20.14 9.20 -9.97
N ILE A 478 -20.51 10.47 -9.76
CA ILE A 478 -21.21 10.87 -8.53
C ILE A 478 -22.72 10.87 -8.82
N PRO A 479 -23.53 10.06 -8.13
CA PRO A 479 -24.98 10.03 -8.32
C PRO A 479 -25.61 11.42 -8.11
N GLY A 480 -26.50 11.83 -9.02
CA GLY A 480 -27.15 13.14 -8.97
C GLY A 480 -26.36 14.29 -9.59
N TYR A 481 -25.12 14.05 -10.03
CA TYR A 481 -24.26 15.06 -10.65
C TYR A 481 -23.87 14.69 -12.08
N SER A 482 -23.52 15.72 -12.86
CA SER A 482 -22.97 15.54 -14.22
C SER A 482 -21.51 15.10 -14.21
N ALA A 483 -20.83 15.21 -13.07
CA ALA A 483 -19.43 14.83 -12.92
C ALA A 483 -19.26 13.31 -13.11
N THR A 484 -18.63 12.94 -14.21
CA THR A 484 -18.28 11.57 -14.55
C THR A 484 -16.97 11.56 -15.33
N GLN A 485 -16.18 10.51 -15.14
CA GLN A 485 -14.91 10.31 -15.85
C GLN A 485 -14.72 8.81 -16.09
N SER A 486 -13.95 8.46 -17.11
CA SER A 486 -13.57 7.08 -17.40
C SER A 486 -12.08 6.97 -17.74
N VAL A 487 -11.56 5.76 -17.56
CA VAL A 487 -10.24 5.32 -18.01
C VAL A 487 -10.39 3.96 -18.69
N GLN A 488 -9.67 3.77 -19.79
CA GLN A 488 -9.63 2.50 -20.50
C GLN A 488 -8.53 1.61 -19.91
N ILE A 489 -8.80 0.31 -19.87
CA ILE A 489 -7.84 -0.74 -19.51
C ILE A 489 -7.76 -1.69 -20.69
N HIS A 490 -6.55 -1.89 -21.21
CA HIS A 490 -6.23 -2.95 -22.16
C HIS A 490 -5.54 -4.10 -21.43
N ILE A 491 -6.09 -5.30 -21.58
CA ILE A 491 -5.52 -6.52 -21.01
C ILE A 491 -5.20 -7.49 -22.13
N GLU A 492 -3.93 -7.55 -22.48
CA GLU A 492 -3.45 -8.36 -23.58
C GLU A 492 -3.48 -9.85 -23.19
N TYR A 493 -4.10 -10.69 -24.01
CA TYR A 493 -3.89 -12.13 -23.91
C TYR A 493 -2.46 -12.48 -24.30
N GLY A 494 -1.87 -13.52 -23.70
CA GLY A 494 -0.49 -13.89 -24.00
C GLY A 494 -0.28 -14.17 -25.50
N ILE A 495 0.75 -13.57 -26.10
CA ILE A 495 1.22 -13.92 -27.44
C ILE A 495 1.92 -15.29 -27.41
N TYR A 496 1.51 -16.17 -28.32
CA TYR A 496 1.81 -17.61 -28.28
C TYR A 496 3.29 -17.95 -28.52
N TYR A 497 3.94 -18.62 -27.55
CA TYR A 497 5.25 -19.24 -27.76
C TYR A 497 5.21 -20.77 -27.59
N VAL A 498 6.04 -21.46 -28.38
CA VAL A 498 6.29 -22.90 -28.24
C VAL A 498 6.84 -23.17 -26.83
N GLY A 499 6.12 -23.95 -26.02
CA GLY A 499 6.58 -24.39 -24.69
C GLY A 499 5.72 -23.95 -23.50
N GLU A 500 4.79 -23.02 -23.68
CA GLU A 500 3.89 -22.52 -22.61
C GLU A 500 2.50 -23.14 -22.63
N VAL A 501 2.13 -23.81 -23.73
CA VAL A 501 0.89 -24.56 -23.92
C VAL A 501 1.21 -25.90 -24.56
N ARG A 502 0.53 -26.97 -24.16
CA ARG A 502 0.65 -28.29 -24.82
C ARG A 502 -0.62 -29.13 -24.67
N VAL A 503 -0.77 -30.11 -25.55
CA VAL A 503 -1.72 -31.21 -25.37
C VAL A 503 -1.27 -32.10 -24.21
N THR A 504 -2.20 -32.48 -23.34
CA THR A 504 -2.01 -33.47 -22.28
C THR A 504 -3.32 -34.22 -22.03
N LEU A 505 -3.35 -35.11 -21.04
CA LEU A 505 -4.60 -35.75 -20.60
C LEU A 505 -5.50 -34.72 -19.91
N ALA A 506 -6.81 -34.81 -20.13
CA ALA A 506 -7.76 -33.84 -19.59
C ALA A 506 -7.66 -33.70 -18.05
N ASP A 507 -7.37 -34.80 -17.34
CA ASP A 507 -7.22 -34.81 -15.88
C ASP A 507 -5.93 -34.09 -15.41
N ASP A 508 -4.97 -33.89 -16.31
CA ASP A 508 -3.70 -33.21 -16.05
C ASP A 508 -3.67 -31.77 -16.59
N ALA A 509 -4.77 -31.27 -17.17
CA ALA A 509 -4.84 -29.96 -17.83
C ALA A 509 -4.50 -28.78 -16.90
N GLN A 510 -4.73 -28.95 -15.59
CA GLN A 510 -4.46 -27.93 -14.57
C GLN A 510 -3.00 -27.90 -14.08
N LYS A 511 -2.19 -28.92 -14.42
CA LYS A 511 -0.77 -28.97 -14.04
C LYS A 511 0.04 -28.04 -14.91
N ASP A 512 1.16 -27.53 -14.41
CA ASP A 512 2.08 -26.74 -15.22
C ASP A 512 2.67 -27.54 -16.40
N VAL A 513 3.10 -26.82 -17.44
CA VAL A 513 3.71 -27.41 -18.64
C VAL A 513 5.04 -28.12 -18.35
N ALA A 514 5.67 -27.86 -17.20
CA ALA A 514 6.82 -28.65 -16.76
C ALA A 514 6.42 -30.04 -16.21
N GLU A 515 5.20 -30.21 -15.70
CA GLU A 515 4.81 -31.36 -14.87
C GLU A 515 3.80 -32.31 -15.54
N ALA A 516 2.84 -31.76 -16.29
CA ALA A 516 1.89 -32.60 -17.04
C ALA A 516 2.62 -33.58 -18.00
N PRO A 517 2.09 -34.77 -18.22
CA PRO A 517 2.72 -35.73 -19.11
C PRO A 517 2.59 -35.30 -20.58
N SER A 518 3.70 -35.37 -21.32
CA SER A 518 3.77 -35.19 -22.79
C SER A 518 3.69 -36.50 -23.59
N SER A 519 3.48 -37.64 -22.90
CA SER A 519 3.14 -38.92 -23.52
C SER A 519 2.23 -39.74 -22.60
N ALA A 520 1.34 -40.54 -23.19
CA ALA A 520 0.46 -41.46 -22.46
C ALA A 520 0.42 -42.81 -23.18
N THR A 521 0.34 -43.90 -22.41
CA THR A 521 0.04 -45.22 -22.98
C THR A 521 -1.48 -45.35 -23.10
N ILE A 522 -1.97 -45.49 -24.34
CA ILE A 522 -3.40 -45.60 -24.62
C ILE A 522 -3.71 -47.01 -25.11
N TYR A 523 -4.86 -47.55 -24.71
CA TYR A 523 -5.31 -48.87 -25.09
C TYR A 523 -6.44 -48.83 -26.13
N THR A 524 -6.42 -49.77 -27.06
CA THR A 524 -7.52 -49.92 -28.03
C THR A 524 -8.86 -50.14 -27.31
N ARG A 525 -9.92 -49.48 -27.82
CA ARG A 525 -11.28 -49.49 -27.24
C ARG A 525 -11.47 -48.77 -25.90
N GLU A 526 -10.46 -48.09 -25.38
CA GLU A 526 -10.61 -47.17 -24.25
C GLU A 526 -10.69 -45.72 -24.77
N THR A 527 -11.68 -44.96 -24.30
CA THR A 527 -11.80 -43.53 -24.60
C THR A 527 -10.81 -42.77 -23.75
N THR A 528 -9.93 -42.00 -24.37
CA THR A 528 -9.01 -41.09 -23.69
C THR A 528 -9.41 -39.65 -23.97
N ARG A 529 -9.35 -38.80 -22.94
CA ARG A 529 -9.71 -37.38 -23.00
C ARG A 529 -8.43 -36.55 -23.01
N PHE A 530 -8.31 -35.66 -23.98
CA PHE A 530 -7.20 -34.74 -24.17
C PHE A 530 -7.66 -33.31 -23.95
N ALA A 531 -6.77 -32.49 -23.39
CA ALA A 531 -7.00 -31.06 -23.22
C ALA A 531 -5.67 -30.31 -23.40
N LEU A 532 -5.75 -28.99 -23.49
CA LEU A 532 -4.58 -28.14 -23.40
C LEU A 532 -4.27 -27.84 -21.93
N THR A 533 -3.00 -27.92 -21.54
CA THR A 533 -2.48 -27.29 -20.30
C THR A 533 -1.80 -25.96 -20.66
N GLY A 534 -1.69 -25.04 -19.69
CA GLY A 534 -1.17 -23.68 -19.90
C GLY A 534 -2.22 -22.70 -20.43
N VAL A 535 -3.49 -23.11 -20.48
CA VAL A 535 -4.60 -22.36 -21.10
C VAL A 535 -5.05 -21.10 -20.36
N LYS A 536 -4.59 -20.88 -19.13
CA LYS A 536 -4.90 -19.66 -18.35
C LYS A 536 -4.43 -18.36 -19.04
N TYR A 537 -3.62 -18.48 -20.08
CA TYR A 537 -3.08 -17.40 -20.90
C TYR A 537 -3.81 -17.21 -22.23
N LEU A 538 -4.77 -18.09 -22.53
CA LEU A 538 -5.53 -18.10 -23.76
C LEU A 538 -6.83 -17.31 -23.61
N ASN A 539 -7.26 -16.67 -24.69
CA ASN A 539 -8.60 -16.13 -24.86
C ASN A 539 -9.67 -17.26 -24.89
N PRO A 540 -10.52 -17.41 -23.87
CA PRO A 540 -11.52 -18.49 -23.84
C PRO A 540 -12.51 -18.45 -25.01
N ASP A 541 -12.64 -17.31 -25.71
CA ASP A 541 -13.56 -17.15 -26.84
C ASP A 541 -13.00 -17.71 -28.15
N VAL A 542 -11.73 -18.12 -28.19
CA VAL A 542 -11.09 -18.71 -29.38
C VAL A 542 -11.15 -20.23 -29.29
N GLU A 543 -11.75 -20.84 -30.32
CA GLU A 543 -11.97 -22.27 -30.37
C GLU A 543 -10.65 -23.04 -30.59
N THR A 544 -10.48 -24.14 -29.84
CA THR A 544 -9.41 -25.12 -30.07
C THR A 544 -9.89 -26.20 -31.05
N LYS A 545 -9.19 -26.32 -32.17
CA LYS A 545 -9.41 -27.34 -33.22
C LYS A 545 -8.45 -28.52 -33.00
N TRP A 546 -8.97 -29.73 -33.01
CA TRP A 546 -8.24 -30.96 -32.74
C TRP A 546 -8.03 -31.78 -34.01
N TYR A 547 -6.86 -32.39 -34.11
CA TYR A 547 -6.47 -33.23 -35.23
C TYR A 547 -5.91 -34.57 -34.76
N VAL A 548 -6.18 -35.62 -35.53
CA VAL A 548 -5.60 -36.95 -35.35
C VAL A 548 -4.83 -37.28 -36.62
N ASN A 549 -3.52 -37.49 -36.52
CA ASN A 549 -2.64 -37.71 -37.68
C ASN A 549 -2.82 -36.64 -38.77
N ASP A 550 -2.87 -35.37 -38.33
CA ASP A 550 -3.05 -34.18 -39.17
C ASP A 550 -4.42 -34.03 -39.86
N GLU A 551 -5.39 -34.92 -39.59
CA GLU A 551 -6.78 -34.76 -40.03
C GLU A 551 -7.63 -34.09 -38.95
N TYR A 552 -8.37 -33.04 -39.32
CA TYR A 552 -9.30 -32.35 -38.41
C TYR A 552 -10.42 -33.30 -37.97
N VAL A 553 -10.67 -33.36 -36.67
CA VAL A 553 -11.65 -34.31 -36.10
C VAL A 553 -12.71 -33.66 -35.23
N ALA A 554 -12.39 -32.57 -34.52
CA ALA A 554 -13.30 -31.94 -33.59
C ALA A 554 -12.82 -30.52 -33.22
N SER A 555 -13.71 -29.76 -32.60
CA SER A 555 -13.37 -28.54 -31.89
C SER A 555 -13.92 -28.57 -30.45
N GLY A 556 -13.28 -27.84 -29.55
CA GLY A 556 -13.71 -27.67 -28.16
C GLY A 556 -12.55 -27.69 -27.17
N GLU A 557 -12.81 -27.43 -25.90
CA GLU A 557 -11.78 -27.40 -24.84
C GLU A 557 -11.19 -28.80 -24.56
N VAL A 558 -12.01 -29.84 -24.68
CA VAL A 558 -11.63 -31.24 -24.43
C VAL A 558 -11.95 -32.07 -25.67
N PHE A 559 -11.00 -32.93 -26.07
CA PHE A 559 -11.18 -33.87 -27.17
C PHE A 559 -11.15 -35.31 -26.68
N GLU A 560 -12.15 -36.09 -27.08
CA GLU A 560 -12.23 -37.51 -26.74
C GLU A 560 -11.85 -38.38 -27.93
N PHE A 561 -10.92 -39.31 -27.74
CA PHE A 561 -10.44 -40.19 -28.79
C PHE A 561 -10.44 -41.66 -28.34
N THR A 562 -10.96 -42.53 -29.21
CA THR A 562 -10.96 -43.99 -29.03
C THR A 562 -10.27 -44.66 -30.22
N PRO A 563 -9.04 -45.18 -30.07
CA PRO A 563 -8.34 -45.84 -31.17
C PRO A 563 -8.99 -47.18 -31.54
N LYS A 564 -9.39 -47.32 -32.81
CA LYS A 564 -10.02 -48.54 -33.36
C LYS A 564 -9.00 -49.65 -33.68
N LYS A 565 -7.73 -49.30 -33.88
CA LYS A 565 -6.63 -50.21 -34.20
C LYS A 565 -5.40 -49.83 -33.38
N ALA A 566 -4.51 -50.80 -33.17
CA ALA A 566 -3.19 -50.51 -32.59
C ALA A 566 -2.32 -49.78 -33.61
N GLY A 567 -1.50 -48.86 -33.14
CA GLY A 567 -0.65 -48.03 -33.99
C GLY A 567 -0.21 -46.75 -33.32
N THR A 568 0.64 -46.00 -33.99
CA THR A 568 1.04 -44.65 -33.55
C THR A 568 0.00 -43.64 -34.00
N TYR A 569 -0.41 -42.77 -33.09
CA TYR A 569 -1.34 -41.69 -33.35
C TYR A 569 -0.70 -40.36 -32.91
N TYR A 570 -0.98 -39.29 -33.65
CA TYR A 570 -0.57 -37.93 -33.29
C TYR A 570 -1.83 -37.14 -32.96
N ILE A 571 -2.00 -36.72 -31.70
CA ILE A 571 -3.02 -35.71 -31.37
C ILE A 571 -2.33 -34.36 -31.47
N THR A 572 -2.88 -33.46 -32.29
CA THR A 572 -2.46 -32.06 -32.32
C THR A 572 -3.66 -31.16 -32.07
N ALA A 573 -3.40 -29.99 -31.52
CA ALA A 573 -4.40 -28.97 -31.27
C ALA A 573 -3.93 -27.66 -31.91
N ARG A 574 -4.85 -26.98 -32.58
CA ARG A 574 -4.68 -25.65 -33.16
C ARG A 574 -5.66 -24.71 -32.49
N TYR A 575 -5.15 -23.61 -31.95
CA TYR A 575 -5.96 -22.63 -31.23
C TYR A 575 -6.22 -21.42 -32.14
N GLY A 576 -7.47 -21.22 -32.56
CA GLY A 576 -7.84 -20.22 -33.57
C GLY A 576 -7.31 -20.51 -34.99
N ASP A 577 -7.68 -19.66 -35.95
CA ASP A 577 -7.31 -19.85 -37.36
C ASP A 577 -5.86 -19.46 -37.70
N ASN A 578 -5.24 -18.63 -36.85
CA ASN A 578 -3.90 -18.06 -37.06
C ASN A 578 -2.80 -18.69 -36.19
N ALA A 579 -3.01 -19.86 -35.58
CA ALA A 579 -2.00 -20.44 -34.71
C ALA A 579 -0.66 -20.63 -35.48
N MET A 580 0.41 -19.98 -35.01
CA MET A 580 1.77 -20.14 -35.54
C MET A 580 2.49 -21.40 -35.05
N VAL A 581 1.81 -22.27 -34.30
CA VAL A 581 2.42 -23.48 -33.72
C VAL A 581 1.43 -24.64 -33.72
N ASP A 582 1.76 -25.73 -34.39
CA ASP A 582 1.13 -27.03 -34.15
C ASP A 582 1.71 -27.60 -32.83
N PHE A 583 0.90 -27.68 -31.77
CA PHE A 583 1.33 -28.34 -30.53
C PHE A 583 1.30 -29.87 -30.75
N GLN A 584 2.42 -30.45 -31.20
CA GLN A 584 2.47 -31.86 -31.59
C GLN A 584 2.68 -32.80 -30.40
N TYR A 585 1.76 -33.74 -30.16
CA TYR A 585 1.85 -34.79 -29.15
C TYR A 585 1.87 -36.17 -29.81
N LYS A 586 3.02 -36.86 -29.71
CA LYS A 586 3.20 -38.23 -30.23
C LYS A 586 2.88 -39.25 -29.15
N PHE A 587 1.94 -40.15 -29.40
CA PHE A 587 1.69 -41.29 -28.51
C PHE A 587 1.45 -42.58 -29.30
N THR A 588 1.65 -43.73 -28.64
CA THR A 588 1.46 -45.06 -29.24
C THR A 588 0.27 -45.72 -28.58
N ALA A 589 -0.76 -46.04 -29.38
CA ALA A 589 -1.89 -46.85 -28.94
C ALA A 589 -1.52 -48.33 -29.03
N ASN A 590 -1.46 -49.00 -27.88
CA ASN A 590 -1.13 -50.41 -27.76
C ASN A 590 -2.39 -51.27 -27.68
N VAL A 591 -2.32 -52.51 -28.18
CA VAL A 591 -3.33 -53.53 -27.82
C VAL A 591 -3.10 -53.86 -26.35
N LYS A 592 -4.13 -53.74 -25.51
CA LYS A 592 -4.06 -54.23 -24.14
C LYS A 592 -3.73 -55.73 -24.21
N SER A 593 -2.53 -56.12 -23.77
CA SER A 593 -2.17 -57.54 -23.69
C SER A 593 -3.27 -58.24 -22.89
N ALA A 594 -3.80 -59.34 -23.41
CA ALA A 594 -4.67 -60.22 -22.66
C ALA A 594 -3.84 -60.86 -21.54
N VAL A 595 -3.54 -60.09 -20.50
CA VAL A 595 -2.96 -60.60 -19.26
C VAL A 595 -4.03 -61.54 -18.69
N LEU A 596 -3.79 -62.86 -18.78
CA LEU A 596 -4.51 -63.81 -17.95
C LEU A 596 -4.46 -63.27 -16.52
N ARG A 597 -5.62 -63.02 -15.92
CA ARG A 597 -5.66 -62.54 -14.54
C ARG A 597 -4.93 -63.59 -13.67
N PRO A 598 -4.33 -63.22 -12.52
CA PRO A 598 -3.77 -64.21 -11.60
C PRO A 598 -4.76 -65.35 -11.26
N LEU A 599 -6.06 -65.02 -11.27
CA LEU A 599 -7.17 -65.97 -11.14
C LEU A 599 -7.22 -67.00 -12.30
N ASP A 600 -7.02 -66.57 -13.54
CA ASP A 600 -7.09 -67.44 -14.71
C ASP A 600 -5.91 -68.42 -14.75
N LEU A 601 -4.72 -67.99 -14.29
CA LEU A 601 -3.57 -68.87 -14.15
C LEU A 601 -3.77 -69.89 -13.02
N SER A 602 -4.43 -69.49 -11.92
CA SER A 602 -4.76 -70.41 -10.82
C SER A 602 -5.86 -71.40 -11.20
N PHE A 603 -6.86 -71.01 -12.00
CA PHE A 603 -7.82 -71.96 -12.57
C PHE A 603 -7.18 -72.94 -13.56
N LEU A 604 -6.20 -72.51 -14.37
CA LEU A 604 -5.44 -73.39 -15.25
C LEU A 604 -4.62 -74.41 -14.45
N ILE A 605 -3.94 -73.97 -13.38
CA ILE A 605 -3.15 -74.83 -12.49
C ILE A 605 -4.07 -75.80 -11.72
N ILE A 606 -5.20 -75.35 -11.18
CA ILE A 606 -6.19 -76.22 -10.51
C ILE A 606 -6.76 -77.23 -11.51
N GLY A 607 -7.05 -76.83 -12.75
CA GLY A 607 -7.50 -77.73 -13.80
C GLY A 607 -6.46 -78.80 -14.16
N LEU A 608 -5.18 -78.43 -14.27
CA LEU A 608 -4.07 -79.36 -14.51
C LEU A 608 -3.85 -80.31 -13.33
N VAL A 609 -3.91 -79.82 -12.08
CA VAL A 609 -3.78 -80.65 -10.88
C VAL A 609 -4.96 -81.63 -10.76
N ALA A 610 -6.19 -81.18 -11.06
CA ALA A 610 -7.37 -82.05 -11.09
C ALA A 610 -7.25 -83.11 -12.19
N ALA A 611 -6.76 -82.76 -13.38
CA ALA A 611 -6.53 -83.72 -14.46
C ALA A 611 -5.48 -84.77 -14.09
N VAL A 612 -4.36 -84.36 -13.47
CA VAL A 612 -3.33 -85.30 -12.97
C VAL A 612 -3.88 -86.17 -11.85
N ALA A 613 -4.66 -85.63 -10.92
CA ALA A 613 -5.31 -86.40 -9.86
C ALA A 613 -6.30 -87.43 -10.42
N ILE A 614 -7.07 -87.09 -11.45
CA ILE A 614 -7.96 -88.03 -12.15
C ILE A 614 -7.14 -89.13 -12.83
N ILE A 615 -6.06 -88.79 -13.54
CA ILE A 615 -5.18 -89.77 -14.18
C ILE A 615 -4.55 -90.71 -13.15
N VAL A 616 -4.03 -90.19 -12.04
CA VAL A 616 -3.46 -91.02 -10.95
C VAL A 616 -4.54 -91.91 -10.34
N THR A 617 -5.75 -91.40 -10.10
CA THR A 617 -6.84 -92.18 -9.51
C THR A 617 -7.30 -93.29 -10.46
N VAL A 618 -7.43 -93.02 -11.76
CA VAL A 618 -7.74 -94.01 -12.79
C VAL A 618 -6.62 -95.06 -12.89
N THR A 619 -5.36 -94.64 -12.80
CA THR A 619 -4.21 -95.56 -12.86
C THR A 619 -4.13 -96.44 -11.61
N VAL A 620 -4.37 -95.89 -10.42
CA VAL A 620 -4.43 -96.65 -9.16
C VAL A 620 -5.62 -97.62 -9.16
N PHE A 621 -6.78 -97.22 -9.69
CA PHE A 621 -7.92 -98.13 -9.85
C PHE A 621 -7.63 -99.24 -10.86
N ALA A 622 -6.99 -98.93 -11.99
CA ALA A 622 -6.59 -99.91 -12.98
C ALA A 622 -5.56 -100.91 -12.40
N VAL A 623 -4.59 -100.44 -11.61
CA VAL A 623 -3.59 -101.28 -10.94
C VAL A 623 -4.22 -102.12 -9.81
N ARG A 624 -5.14 -101.57 -9.02
CA ARG A 624 -5.90 -102.33 -8.00
C ARG A 624 -6.79 -103.40 -8.63
N LYS A 625 -7.46 -103.09 -9.74
CA LYS A 625 -8.27 -104.06 -10.49
C LYS A 625 -7.41 -105.17 -11.11
N LYS A 626 -6.18 -104.85 -11.54
CA LYS A 626 -5.21 -105.83 -12.02
C LYS A 626 -4.63 -106.72 -10.91
N LYS A 627 -4.39 -106.17 -9.70
CA LYS A 627 -3.98 -106.94 -8.52
C LYS A 627 -5.10 -107.83 -7.95
N ALA A 628 -6.34 -107.36 -7.93
CA ALA A 628 -7.50 -108.17 -7.52
C ALA A 628 -7.74 -109.35 -8.49
N LYS A 629 -7.50 -109.16 -9.80
CA LYS A 629 -7.54 -110.23 -10.79
C LYS A 629 -6.36 -111.22 -10.67
N MET A 630 -5.18 -110.76 -10.28
CA MET A 630 -4.04 -111.65 -10.01
C MET A 630 -4.17 -112.41 -8.68
N GLN A 631 -4.89 -111.90 -7.67
CA GLN A 631 -5.20 -112.63 -6.44
C GLN A 631 -6.29 -113.69 -6.64
N SER A 632 -7.31 -113.45 -7.48
CA SER A 632 -8.28 -114.50 -7.84
C SER A 632 -7.67 -115.64 -8.65
N ASP A 633 -6.65 -115.35 -9.47
CA ASP A 633 -5.93 -116.35 -10.26
C ASP A 633 -4.87 -117.12 -9.43
N THR A 634 -4.58 -116.68 -8.20
CA THR A 634 -3.63 -117.39 -7.30
C THR A 634 -4.37 -118.28 -6.27
N GLU A 635 -5.57 -117.88 -5.81
CA GLU A 635 -6.41 -118.73 -4.91
C GLU A 635 -7.09 -119.92 -5.62
N GLN A 636 -7.08 -119.97 -6.95
CA GLN A 636 -7.58 -121.13 -7.72
C GLN A 636 -6.50 -122.18 -8.02
N THR A 637 -5.24 -121.96 -7.60
CA THR A 637 -4.13 -122.91 -7.82
C THR A 637 -3.63 -123.60 -6.53
N ASP A 638 -4.02 -123.12 -5.34
CA ASP A 638 -3.61 -123.67 -4.04
C ASP A 638 -4.70 -124.50 -3.31
N SER A 639 -5.83 -124.80 -3.96
CA SER A 639 -6.83 -125.78 -3.46
C SER A 639 -6.67 -127.19 -4.06
N ASN A 640 -5.56 -127.47 -4.74
CA ASN A 640 -5.24 -128.79 -5.30
C ASN A 640 -4.02 -129.47 -4.63
N ASN A 641 -3.64 -129.08 -3.41
CA ASN A 641 -2.64 -129.79 -2.60
C ASN A 641 -2.82 -129.54 -1.08
N ALA A 642 -3.84 -130.13 -0.45
CA ALA A 642 -3.85 -130.61 0.95
C ALA A 642 -5.21 -131.25 1.28
N GLU A 643 -5.20 -132.31 2.08
CA GLU A 643 -6.35 -133.02 2.68
C GLU A 643 -7.38 -132.12 3.37
#